data_AF-G2Q023-F1
#
_entry.id   AF-G2Q023-F1
#
_cell.length_a   1.000
_cell.length_b   1.000
_cell.length_c   1.000
_cell.angle_alpha   90.00
_cell.angle_beta   90.00
_cell.angle_gamma   90.00
#
_symmetry.space_group_name_H-M   'P 1'
#
loop_
_entity.id
_entity.type
_entity.pdbx_description
1 polymer ?
#
loop_
_entity_poly.entity_id
_entity_poly.type
_entity_poly.pdbx_seq_one_letter_code
_entity_poly.pdbx_strand_id
1 'polypeptide(L)'
;MTNPLDGDFQHLLLQGAHNGRVKVQQRRAAAGASISSIERPRQRHHEQGPLRRRPGPVAGQFRNTQNGSITATPSPAPRPLSSSQPAVVLPSAWSSGKSATMVIKPIPTTVNPWDVSKFFAKFGNVVWVELDSPSRSNYRSAKIRFEPPPTDLGFFQEGKCRHNLGGPWSWAQVEFATPHRKEPTLTTPLGNTCPASISLRLQRLTFGLLTRPTIFMSKREITPLSSNLELKLTADFRRQMLTIHFPYLISGERQYYRLDMKFGIIQGIHRSATGSGCSGLLSIRLKDAPLARKKQTKLSGTAWTDRLVWGEDELWHRAVEIKPDSQSPPTQPISLDEEAEPIDIGRWTTYLLHLEKPAEEQWLIIEAYLHEWNITTNVDVKFAQIPSRDPELWDMLSDPHLGPLTNLSWSNDLAILSPSTHIALPFDVRYQLEVCVSRGILSEYNIGREWLEKLSSFSGPANWGAANRARLILEYAADQGRPIHDPLELFKDHGAMTYYPATLHIPDYCALIRRAIVTPTRMYFSTPTVETSNRVVRRYQHIQDHFLRVQFTDELLDGRIRACEVDRDDELYARVCRVMTQGIRMGKWHWKFLAFGNSQIRESAAFFFCEPEDGSVTCDSIRQWMGNFDHITSVAKLAARLGQCFSTTRLLHCISSPRIARIPDVESENGFCFTDGIGKISLPLACLVAEDWKLDRPPSAVQFRMGGCKGVLVQWPNVKGTEIHIRPSQEKFCAEYNGLEIIRCSQFSCATLNRQTILILSCLGVSDEVFIDMMASQIANFDAAMTDKDTAVELLDNYVDENLTTTTIASMLRNGFMHTREPFVRTVLQLWRSWSIKALKEKARLVVEQGAFVLGCVDETGTLRGYSRATEGQSNVSRDQLPQIFFQVPDRDHRHAYKVVTGLCIVGRNPSLHPGDIRVVEAVDVPQLRHLRDVVVFPLRGDRDVPSMCSGGDLDGDDFFVIWDPRLLPAEWGHPPMNYSAPQPPIESRASLAKSLAFFFVLFMKNDRLPLIAHAHLARADYELEGAKHWKC
;
A
#
# COMPACT_ATOMS: atom_id res chain seq x y z
N MET A 1 -10.95 -22.96 21.81
CA MET A 1 -11.41 -22.12 20.69
C MET A 1 -12.82 -21.68 21.04
N THR A 2 -12.97 -20.47 21.57
CA THR A 2 -14.28 -19.89 21.94
C THR A 2 -15.01 -19.39 20.70
N ASN A 3 -16.34 -19.37 20.79
CA ASN A 3 -17.26 -19.02 19.71
C ASN A 3 -17.00 -17.56 19.25
N PRO A 4 -16.67 -17.29 17.97
CA PRO A 4 -16.39 -15.94 17.48
C PRO A 4 -17.59 -14.98 17.48
N LEU A 5 -18.73 -15.40 18.05
CA LEU A 5 -19.95 -14.61 18.23
C LEU A 5 -20.00 -13.86 19.57
N ASP A 6 -19.06 -14.08 20.51
CA ASP A 6 -19.06 -13.43 21.84
C ASP A 6 -18.58 -11.95 21.83
N GLY A 7 -18.78 -11.23 20.72
CA GLY A 7 -18.76 -9.76 20.72
C GLY A 7 -17.40 -9.07 20.87
N ASP A 8 -16.31 -9.78 21.16
CA ASP A 8 -14.99 -9.15 21.36
C ASP A 8 -14.13 -9.20 20.08
N PHE A 9 -14.54 -8.39 19.10
CA PHE A 9 -13.87 -8.24 17.79
C PHE A 9 -12.44 -7.70 17.92
N GLN A 10 -12.21 -6.83 18.91
CA GLN A 10 -10.88 -6.36 19.27
C GLN A 10 -10.04 -7.53 19.79
N HIS A 11 -10.57 -8.36 20.67
CA HIS A 11 -9.83 -9.51 21.20
C HIS A 11 -9.52 -10.57 20.13
N LEU A 12 -10.36 -10.79 19.11
CA LEU A 12 -10.02 -11.68 17.98
C LEU A 12 -8.90 -11.12 17.08
N LEU A 13 -8.93 -9.81 16.79
CA LEU A 13 -7.85 -9.13 16.05
C LEU A 13 -6.55 -9.10 16.86
N LEU A 14 -6.64 -8.88 18.18
CA LEU A 14 -5.53 -8.89 19.13
C LEU A 14 -4.98 -10.30 19.33
N GLN A 15 -5.82 -11.35 19.44
CA GLN A 15 -5.39 -12.74 19.55
C GLN A 15 -4.74 -13.24 18.25
N GLY A 16 -5.23 -12.81 17.08
CA GLY A 16 -4.58 -13.10 15.80
C GLY A 16 -3.15 -12.53 15.75
N ALA A 17 -2.98 -11.27 16.18
CA ALA A 17 -1.67 -10.63 16.29
C ALA A 17 -0.78 -11.25 17.38
N HIS A 18 -1.36 -11.65 18.52
CA HIS A 18 -0.66 -12.28 19.63
C HIS A 18 -0.19 -13.70 19.27
N ASN A 19 -1.04 -14.50 18.63
CA ASN A 19 -0.69 -15.85 18.13
C ASN A 19 0.42 -15.80 17.07
N GLY A 20 0.45 -14.76 16.23
CA GLY A 20 1.56 -14.50 15.31
C GLY A 20 2.88 -14.22 16.04
N ARG A 21 2.85 -13.35 17.06
CA ARG A 21 4.04 -13.02 17.89
C ARG A 21 4.54 -14.23 18.70
N VAL A 22 3.65 -14.99 19.32
CA VAL A 22 3.98 -16.18 20.13
C VAL A 22 4.59 -17.29 19.25
N LYS A 23 4.04 -17.54 18.05
CA LYS A 23 4.63 -18.53 17.12
C LYS A 23 6.01 -18.13 16.61
N VAL A 24 6.26 -16.83 16.40
CA VAL A 24 7.60 -16.31 16.03
C VAL A 24 8.57 -16.42 17.20
N GLN A 25 8.13 -16.16 18.43
CA GLN A 25 8.94 -16.34 19.64
C GLN A 25 9.27 -17.81 19.90
N GLN A 26 8.31 -18.73 19.73
CA GLN A 26 8.55 -20.17 19.83
C GLN A 26 9.52 -20.68 18.76
N ARG A 27 9.44 -20.16 17.52
CA ARG A 27 10.41 -20.47 16.46
C ARG A 27 11.80 -19.89 16.73
N ARG A 28 11.91 -18.69 17.31
CA ARG A 28 13.19 -18.12 17.77
C ARG A 28 13.80 -18.92 18.92
N ALA A 29 12.99 -19.41 19.86
CA ALA A 29 13.45 -20.27 20.93
C ALA A 29 13.93 -21.64 20.42
N ALA A 30 13.22 -22.22 19.44
CA ALA A 30 13.63 -23.48 18.80
C ALA A 30 14.90 -23.33 17.96
N ALA A 31 15.07 -22.22 17.23
CA ALA A 31 16.29 -21.93 16.46
C ALA A 31 17.49 -21.67 17.39
N GLY A 32 17.30 -20.97 18.51
CA GLY A 32 18.34 -20.73 19.52
C GLY A 32 18.83 -22.01 20.21
N ALA A 33 17.99 -23.04 20.32
CA ALA A 33 18.36 -24.33 20.89
C ALA A 33 19.21 -25.21 19.94
N SER A 34 19.17 -24.95 18.62
CA SER A 34 19.92 -25.73 17.62
C SER A 34 21.37 -25.26 17.37
N ILE A 35 21.78 -24.13 17.97
CA ILE A 35 23.09 -23.49 17.72
C ILE A 35 24.17 -23.96 18.72
N SER A 36 23.84 -24.85 19.68
CA SER A 36 24.80 -25.32 20.69
C SER A 36 25.68 -26.51 20.27
N SER A 37 25.53 -27.06 19.06
CA SER A 37 26.27 -28.26 18.64
C SER A 37 26.87 -28.12 17.23
N ILE A 38 27.81 -27.20 17.04
CA ILE A 38 28.77 -27.28 15.93
C ILE A 38 30.17 -26.99 16.50
N GLU A 39 30.95 -28.05 16.68
CA GLU A 39 32.36 -27.99 17.04
C GLU A 39 33.15 -27.25 15.95
N ARG A 40 33.86 -26.19 16.33
CA ARG A 40 34.79 -25.47 15.46
C ARG A 40 36.10 -26.26 15.35
N PRO A 41 36.62 -26.57 14.15
CA PRO A 41 37.98 -27.06 14.02
C PRO A 41 38.96 -25.90 14.27
N ARG A 42 39.96 -26.15 15.12
CA ARG A 42 41.14 -25.28 15.28
C ARG A 42 42.10 -25.53 14.11
N GLN A 43 42.39 -24.50 13.31
CA GLN A 43 43.65 -24.43 12.57
C GLN A 43 44.29 -23.05 12.72
N ARG A 44 45.56 -23.09 13.16
CA ARG A 44 46.54 -22.00 13.08
C ARG A 44 47.13 -22.04 11.67
N HIS A 45 47.27 -20.89 11.01
CA HIS A 45 48.47 -20.53 10.22
C HIS A 45 48.49 -19.03 9.91
N HIS A 46 49.73 -18.51 9.81
CA HIS A 46 50.16 -17.13 9.63
C HIS A 46 50.04 -16.64 8.18
N GLU A 47 49.81 -15.33 8.01
CA GLU A 47 50.16 -14.46 6.86
C GLU A 47 49.41 -14.73 5.52
N GLN A 48 49.03 -13.77 4.65
CA GLN A 48 49.27 -12.34 4.44
C GLN A 48 47.94 -11.66 4.03
N GLY A 49 47.73 -10.38 4.35
CA GLY A 49 46.51 -9.66 3.99
C GLY A 49 46.50 -9.10 2.57
N PRO A 50 45.31 -8.81 2.00
CA PRO A 50 45.16 -7.74 1.04
C PRO A 50 44.15 -6.66 1.46
N LEU A 51 44.65 -5.43 1.44
CA LEU A 51 44.03 -4.19 0.94
C LEU A 51 42.59 -3.84 1.38
N ARG A 52 42.52 -2.94 2.36
CA ARG A 52 41.37 -2.09 2.70
C ARG A 52 40.81 -1.39 1.45
N ARG A 53 39.54 -1.64 1.09
CA ARG A 53 38.74 -0.70 0.30
C ARG A 53 38.46 0.54 1.17
N ARG A 54 38.92 1.72 0.74
CA ARG A 54 38.56 3.02 1.31
C ARG A 54 37.28 3.54 0.63
N PRO A 55 36.37 4.21 1.36
CA PRO A 55 35.30 5.01 0.75
C PRO A 55 35.90 6.18 -0.06
N GLY A 56 35.32 6.46 -1.23
CA GLY A 56 35.70 7.57 -2.11
C GLY A 56 35.41 8.97 -1.51
N PRO A 57 36.04 10.03 -2.03
CA PRO A 57 36.22 11.30 -1.32
C PRO A 57 35.09 12.31 -1.55
N VAL A 58 34.79 13.07 -0.50
CA VAL A 58 34.09 14.36 -0.57
C VAL A 58 35.15 15.44 -0.83
N ALA A 59 35.07 16.12 -1.97
CA ALA A 59 35.72 17.41 -2.20
C ALA A 59 35.00 18.46 -1.32
N GLY A 60 35.62 19.39 -0.61
CA GLY A 60 36.99 19.87 -0.56
C GLY A 60 36.92 21.38 -0.40
N GLN A 61 37.46 21.93 0.70
CA GLN A 61 38.17 23.21 0.68
C GLN A 61 39.02 23.38 1.94
N PHE A 62 40.32 23.45 1.69
CA PHE A 62 41.42 23.64 2.61
C PHE A 62 41.55 25.10 3.07
N ARG A 63 42.06 25.30 4.29
CA ARG A 63 43.13 26.30 4.52
C ARG A 63 44.14 25.79 5.55
N ASN A 64 45.38 25.72 5.06
CA ASN A 64 46.64 25.39 5.73
C ASN A 64 47.10 26.51 6.68
N THR A 65 47.82 26.11 7.73
CA THR A 65 49.19 26.54 8.13
C THR A 65 49.61 25.68 9.34
N GLN A 66 50.52 24.70 9.22
CA GLN A 66 52.00 24.77 9.36
C GLN A 66 52.45 25.49 10.66
N ASN A 67 53.40 25.05 11.51
CA ASN A 67 54.47 24.04 11.40
C ASN A 67 55.14 23.80 12.80
N GLY A 68 55.76 22.63 12.97
CA GLY A 68 56.98 22.38 13.79
C GLY A 68 56.80 22.06 15.29
N SER A 69 57.60 21.23 15.96
CA SER A 69 58.64 20.24 15.62
C SER A 69 59.05 19.48 16.91
N ILE A 70 59.04 18.14 16.86
CA ILE A 70 60.09 17.17 17.26
C ILE A 70 60.69 17.14 18.71
N THR A 71 60.81 15.90 19.23
CA THR A 71 61.77 15.27 20.21
C THR A 71 61.51 15.14 21.73
N ALA A 72 61.33 13.87 22.13
CA ALA A 72 62.08 13.04 23.10
C ALA A 72 61.94 13.17 24.64
N THR A 73 61.29 12.12 25.22
CA THR A 73 61.59 11.36 26.48
C THR A 73 61.55 12.07 27.87
N PRO A 74 61.49 11.35 29.02
CA PRO A 74 60.84 10.08 29.39
C PRO A 74 59.92 10.21 30.64
N SER A 75 59.22 9.13 30.98
CA SER A 75 58.35 9.01 32.18
C SER A 75 59.07 9.26 33.51
N PRO A 76 58.34 9.73 34.54
CA PRO A 76 58.34 9.00 35.80
C PRO A 76 56.93 8.76 36.37
N ALA A 77 56.86 7.71 37.19
CA ALA A 77 55.67 7.07 37.75
C ALA A 77 55.05 7.83 38.96
N PRO A 78 54.18 7.18 39.74
CA PRO A 78 52.73 7.34 39.74
C PRO A 78 52.23 8.32 40.83
N ARG A 79 51.08 8.97 40.60
CA ARG A 79 50.35 9.71 41.65
C ARG A 79 48.95 9.12 41.85
N PRO A 80 48.44 9.18 43.09
CA PRO A 80 47.44 8.24 43.60
C PRO A 80 46.03 8.54 43.10
N LEU A 81 45.22 7.48 43.08
CA LEU A 81 43.77 7.51 42.89
C LEU A 81 43.13 8.59 43.79
N SER A 82 42.79 9.72 43.18
CA SER A 82 41.78 10.63 43.73
C SER A 82 40.49 10.41 42.94
N SER A 83 39.59 9.64 43.54
CA SER A 83 38.20 9.56 43.14
C SER A 83 37.49 10.83 43.59
N SER A 84 37.60 11.90 42.80
CA SER A 84 36.65 13.00 42.83
C SER A 84 36.07 13.15 41.44
N GLN A 85 35.02 12.37 41.15
CA GLN A 85 34.13 12.70 40.03
C GLN A 85 33.58 14.11 40.28
N PRO A 86 33.64 15.03 39.30
CA PRO A 86 33.01 16.33 39.46
C PRO A 86 31.51 16.12 39.71
N ALA A 87 30.97 16.81 40.72
CA ALA A 87 29.54 16.82 40.98
C ALA A 87 28.81 17.22 39.69
N VAL A 88 27.86 16.40 39.24
CA VAL A 88 27.01 16.74 38.10
C VAL A 88 26.18 17.95 38.51
N VAL A 89 26.52 19.13 37.99
CA VAL A 89 25.80 20.37 38.24
C VAL A 89 24.64 20.48 37.26
N LEU A 90 23.45 20.80 37.76
CA LEU A 90 22.28 21.07 36.94
C LEU A 90 22.61 22.19 35.92
N PRO A 91 22.34 22.03 34.62
CA PRO A 91 22.62 23.08 33.65
C PRO A 91 21.89 24.39 34.02
N SER A 92 22.58 25.53 33.97
CA SER A 92 22.03 26.85 34.35
C SER A 92 20.80 27.28 33.54
N ALA A 93 20.56 26.64 32.39
CA ALA A 93 19.42 26.86 31.50
C ALA A 93 18.35 25.74 31.56
N TRP A 94 18.38 24.87 32.58
CA TRP A 94 17.46 23.74 32.69
C TRP A 94 15.99 24.17 32.73
N SER A 95 15.64 25.12 33.60
CA SER A 95 14.26 25.59 33.78
C SER A 95 13.79 26.59 32.72
N SER A 96 14.71 27.18 31.94
CA SER A 96 14.40 28.19 30.91
C SER A 96 14.32 27.64 29.49
N GLY A 97 14.72 26.38 29.26
CA GLY A 97 14.61 25.72 27.97
C GLY A 97 13.20 25.20 27.65
N LYS A 98 12.84 25.07 26.36
CA LYS A 98 11.59 24.41 25.94
C LYS A 98 11.60 22.89 26.14
N SER A 99 12.79 22.27 26.15
CA SER A 99 12.98 20.83 26.33
C SER A 99 14.30 20.54 27.03
N ALA A 100 14.38 19.45 27.79
CA ALA A 100 15.64 19.00 28.38
C ALA A 100 15.79 17.48 28.34
N THR A 101 17.01 16.99 28.10
CA THR A 101 17.33 15.56 28.02
C THR A 101 18.26 15.16 29.15
N MET A 102 17.91 14.07 29.83
CA MET A 102 18.62 13.48 30.95
C MET A 102 18.98 12.03 30.62
N VAL A 103 20.18 11.59 30.99
CA VAL A 103 20.64 10.21 30.87
C VAL A 103 20.80 9.64 32.28
N ILE A 104 20.30 8.43 32.50
CA ILE A 104 20.41 7.74 33.79
C ILE A 104 21.07 6.36 33.63
N LYS A 105 21.99 6.04 34.54
CA LYS A 105 22.75 4.79 34.56
C LYS A 105 23.25 4.45 35.97
N PRO A 106 23.20 3.19 36.44
CA PRO A 106 22.73 2.00 35.75
C PRO A 106 21.23 1.73 35.92
N ILE A 107 20.58 1.15 34.91
CA ILE A 107 19.21 0.63 34.98
C ILE A 107 19.22 -0.87 34.66
N PRO A 108 18.44 -1.72 35.35
CA PRO A 108 18.32 -3.14 35.01
C PRO A 108 17.85 -3.37 33.56
N THR A 109 18.35 -4.43 32.93
CA THR A 109 17.96 -4.84 31.56
C THR A 109 16.51 -5.35 31.47
N THR A 110 15.87 -5.68 32.60
CA THR A 110 14.47 -6.14 32.69
C THR A 110 13.43 -5.04 32.58
N VAL A 111 13.82 -3.77 32.77
CA VAL A 111 12.93 -2.60 32.69
C VAL A 111 12.46 -2.40 31.24
N ASN A 112 11.33 -1.74 31.01
CA ASN A 112 10.96 -1.32 29.66
C ASN A 112 10.94 0.23 29.58
N PRO A 113 10.98 0.83 28.37
CA PRO A 113 10.99 2.29 28.23
C PRO A 113 9.76 2.96 28.86
N TRP A 114 8.62 2.26 28.90
CA TRP A 114 7.38 2.72 29.50
C TRP A 114 7.46 2.86 31.03
N ASP A 115 8.08 1.91 31.72
CA ASP A 115 8.27 1.97 33.18
C ASP A 115 9.11 3.18 33.57
N VAL A 116 10.14 3.49 32.77
CA VAL A 116 10.95 4.70 32.94
C VAL A 116 10.09 5.95 32.75
N SER A 117 9.34 6.03 31.64
CA SER A 117 8.43 7.16 31.39
C SER A 117 7.42 7.36 32.53
N LYS A 118 6.75 6.29 32.96
CA LYS A 118 5.73 6.32 34.03
C LYS A 118 6.31 6.76 35.38
N PHE A 119 7.55 6.38 35.68
CA PHE A 119 8.23 6.83 36.90
C PHE A 119 8.52 8.34 36.84
N PHE A 120 9.09 8.81 35.74
CA PHE A 120 9.51 10.21 35.59
C PHE A 120 8.36 11.18 35.27
N ALA A 121 7.21 10.68 34.79
CA ALA A 121 6.00 11.46 34.56
C ALA A 121 5.47 12.19 35.81
N LYS A 122 5.88 11.75 37.01
CA LYS A 122 5.53 12.40 38.29
C LYS A 122 6.22 13.75 38.49
N PHE A 123 7.37 13.94 37.85
CA PHE A 123 8.22 15.12 38.04
C PHE A 123 8.08 16.13 36.89
N GLY A 124 7.67 15.68 35.70
CA GLY A 124 7.39 16.54 34.54
C GLY A 124 6.84 15.77 33.35
N ASN A 125 6.53 16.49 32.27
CA ASN A 125 5.99 15.88 31.05
C ASN A 125 7.11 15.19 30.24
N VAL A 126 7.15 13.85 30.28
CA VAL A 126 8.11 13.04 29.52
C VAL A 126 7.58 12.83 28.10
N VAL A 127 8.30 13.30 27.09
CA VAL A 127 7.90 13.14 25.67
C VAL A 127 8.57 11.97 24.98
N TRP A 128 9.72 11.51 25.48
CA TRP A 128 10.50 10.45 24.82
C TRP A 128 11.47 9.76 25.79
N VAL A 129 11.64 8.44 25.61
CA VAL A 129 12.59 7.59 26.31
C VAL A 129 13.27 6.64 25.33
N GLU A 130 14.59 6.54 25.40
CA GLU A 130 15.40 5.54 24.67
C GLU A 130 16.29 4.77 25.63
N LEU A 131 16.34 3.46 25.47
CA LEU A 131 17.17 2.54 26.20
C LEU A 131 18.30 2.05 25.29
N ASP A 132 19.52 2.03 25.80
CA ASP A 132 20.63 1.43 25.06
C ASP A 132 20.42 -0.08 24.87
N SER A 133 20.95 -0.61 23.76
CA SER A 133 20.98 -2.06 23.52
C SER A 133 21.72 -2.78 24.66
N PRO A 134 21.25 -3.97 25.07
CA PRO A 134 21.86 -4.70 26.18
C PRO A 134 23.33 -5.00 25.88
N SER A 135 24.24 -4.42 26.67
CA SER A 135 25.65 -4.78 26.68
C SER A 135 25.85 -6.14 27.36
N ARG A 136 27.06 -6.71 27.37
CA ARG A 136 27.40 -7.92 28.17
C ARG A 136 27.20 -7.75 29.69
N SER A 137 26.80 -6.57 30.16
CA SER A 137 26.48 -6.30 31.57
C SER A 137 24.96 -6.32 31.82
N ASN A 138 24.54 -6.69 33.04
CA ASN A 138 23.13 -6.72 33.46
C ASN A 138 22.47 -5.32 33.58
N TYR A 139 23.17 -4.27 33.15
CA TYR A 139 22.75 -2.89 33.27
C TYR A 139 22.86 -2.16 31.92
N ARG A 140 22.01 -1.16 31.73
CA ARG A 140 22.00 -0.26 30.56
C ARG A 140 21.76 1.19 31.00
N SER A 141 21.83 2.12 30.05
CA SER A 141 21.44 3.52 30.27
C SER A 141 20.04 3.79 29.67
N ALA A 142 19.34 4.79 30.21
CA ALA A 142 18.16 5.37 29.57
C ALA A 142 18.36 6.86 29.35
N LYS A 143 18.02 7.33 28.15
CA LYS A 143 17.87 8.74 27.81
C LYS A 143 16.39 9.12 27.92
N ILE A 144 16.09 10.22 28.59
CA ILE A 144 14.75 10.69 28.91
C ILE A 144 14.66 12.16 28.50
N ARG A 145 13.63 12.54 27.74
CA ARG A 145 13.40 13.91 27.29
C ARG A 145 12.10 14.47 27.89
N PHE A 146 12.18 15.67 28.46
CA PHE A 146 11.06 16.42 29.04
C PHE A 146 10.70 17.65 28.21
N GLU A 147 9.40 17.95 28.07
CA GLU A 147 8.89 19.17 27.42
C GLU A 147 7.60 19.70 28.10
N PRO A 148 7.65 20.82 28.85
CA PRO A 148 8.83 21.58 29.26
C PRO A 148 9.67 20.83 30.32
N PRO A 149 10.91 21.26 30.58
CA PRO A 149 11.75 20.72 31.65
C PRO A 149 11.05 20.81 33.02
N PRO A 150 11.16 19.77 33.88
CA PRO A 150 10.54 19.76 35.19
C PRO A 150 11.15 20.83 36.08
N THR A 151 10.28 21.60 36.76
CA THR A 151 10.67 22.57 37.80
C THR A 151 10.86 21.90 39.16
N ASP A 152 10.18 20.77 39.39
CA ASP A 152 10.37 19.92 40.57
C ASP A 152 11.55 18.96 40.34
N LEU A 153 12.65 19.23 41.03
CA LEU A 153 13.89 18.46 40.99
C LEU A 153 14.04 17.52 42.19
N GLY A 154 12.96 17.23 42.94
CA GLY A 154 13.00 16.37 44.13
C GLY A 154 13.53 14.94 43.88
N PHE A 155 13.58 14.51 42.62
CA PHE A 155 14.19 13.24 42.19
C PHE A 155 15.71 13.27 42.07
N PHE A 156 16.36 14.45 42.13
CA PHE A 156 17.78 14.65 41.90
C PHE A 156 18.49 15.11 43.19
N GLN A 157 19.42 14.31 43.70
CA GLN A 157 20.26 14.63 44.86
C GLN A 157 21.72 14.29 44.55
N GLU A 158 22.61 15.29 44.60
CA GLU A 158 24.07 15.14 44.42
C GLU A 158 24.48 14.34 43.16
N GLY A 159 23.84 14.57 42.02
CA GLY A 159 24.16 13.86 40.77
C GLY A 159 23.59 12.44 40.66
N LYS A 160 22.72 12.04 41.60
CA LYS A 160 22.06 10.74 41.62
C LYS A 160 20.54 10.89 41.70
N CYS A 161 19.83 9.91 41.16
CA CYS A 161 18.39 9.78 41.24
C CYS A 161 18.01 8.46 41.91
N ARG A 162 17.11 8.52 42.89
CA ARG A 162 16.55 7.35 43.56
C ARG A 162 15.34 6.85 42.78
N HIS A 163 15.35 5.60 42.31
CA HIS A 163 14.27 5.01 41.54
C HIS A 163 13.94 3.59 42.00
N ASN A 164 12.76 3.08 41.63
CA ASN A 164 12.32 1.70 41.87
C ASN A 164 12.07 0.92 40.57
N LEU A 165 12.70 1.35 39.47
CA LEU A 165 12.63 0.69 38.16
C LEU A 165 13.21 -0.74 38.26
N GLY A 166 12.36 -1.76 38.07
CA GLY A 166 12.77 -3.17 38.01
C GLY A 166 12.92 -3.89 39.35
N GLY A 167 12.48 -3.30 40.47
CA GLY A 167 12.54 -3.95 41.81
C GLY A 167 12.68 -2.95 42.97
N PRO A 168 13.48 -3.26 44.01
CA PRO A 168 13.64 -2.39 45.18
C PRO A 168 14.30 -1.05 44.82
N TRP A 169 14.16 -0.07 45.72
CA TRP A 169 14.74 1.26 45.53
C TRP A 169 16.27 1.20 45.34
N SER A 170 16.76 1.80 44.27
CA SER A 170 18.17 1.89 43.88
C SER A 170 18.53 3.30 43.45
N TRP A 171 19.82 3.59 43.39
CA TRP A 171 20.37 4.89 42.99
C TRP A 171 21.04 4.78 41.62
N ALA A 172 20.63 5.62 40.67
CA ALA A 172 21.27 5.78 39.37
C ALA A 172 22.02 7.12 39.31
N GLN A 173 23.18 7.14 38.67
CA GLN A 173 23.85 8.38 38.28
C GLN A 173 23.03 9.07 37.19
N VAL A 174 22.92 10.38 37.31
CA VAL A 174 22.22 11.24 36.38
C VAL A 174 23.26 12.07 35.64
N GLU A 175 23.25 12.02 34.31
CA GLU A 175 24.04 12.89 33.45
C GLU A 175 23.08 13.75 32.64
N PHE A 176 23.28 15.07 32.65
CA PHE A 176 22.51 15.96 31.78
C PHE A 176 23.23 16.07 30.44
N ALA A 177 22.52 15.79 29.35
CA ALA A 177 23.07 16.06 28.03
C ALA A 177 23.34 17.57 27.90
N THR A 178 24.48 17.95 27.31
CA THR A 178 24.78 19.36 27.06
C THR A 178 23.61 19.98 26.28
N PRO A 179 23.03 21.11 26.75
CA PRO A 179 21.90 21.72 26.07
C PRO A 179 22.33 22.02 24.64
N HIS A 180 21.63 21.43 23.66
CA HIS A 180 21.78 21.82 22.27
C HIS A 180 21.42 23.31 22.19
N ARG A 181 22.45 24.17 22.09
CA ARG A 181 22.34 25.64 22.20
C ARG A 181 21.53 26.31 21.09
N LYS A 182 21.01 25.56 20.13
CA LYS A 182 20.12 26.06 19.07
C LYS A 182 18.98 25.08 18.90
N GLU A 183 17.74 25.58 18.94
CA GLU A 183 16.58 24.83 18.48
C GLU A 183 16.90 24.25 17.09
N PRO A 184 16.43 23.03 16.75
CA PRO A 184 16.49 22.57 15.37
C PRO A 184 15.60 23.49 14.55
N THR A 185 16.22 24.52 14.00
CA THR A 185 15.59 25.40 13.02
C THR A 185 15.56 24.68 11.69
N LEU A 186 14.47 24.85 10.99
CA LEU A 186 14.22 24.24 9.69
C LEU A 186 14.50 25.28 8.62
N THR A 187 15.10 24.85 7.52
CA THR A 187 15.14 25.64 6.30
C THR A 187 13.80 25.46 5.58
N THR A 188 13.08 26.55 5.37
CA THR A 188 11.81 26.55 4.62
C THR A 188 12.06 26.28 3.13
N PRO A 189 11.04 25.96 2.32
CA PRO A 189 11.18 25.79 0.88
C PRO A 189 11.79 27.00 0.15
N LEU A 190 11.62 28.23 0.68
CA LEU A 190 12.21 29.45 0.12
C LEU A 190 13.57 29.82 0.74
N GLY A 191 14.12 28.98 1.62
CA GLY A 191 15.46 29.15 2.20
C GLY A 191 15.51 29.92 3.52
N ASN A 192 14.37 30.29 4.10
CA ASN A 192 14.29 31.01 5.38
C ASN A 192 14.40 30.07 6.58
N THR A 193 14.73 30.63 7.75
CA THR A 193 14.87 29.86 9.00
C THR A 193 13.54 29.89 9.77
N CYS A 194 12.97 28.71 10.05
CA CYS A 194 11.69 28.55 10.74
C CYS A 194 11.86 27.70 12.01
N PRO A 195 11.13 27.99 13.11
CA PRO A 195 11.08 27.10 14.27
C PRO A 195 10.46 25.74 13.90
N ALA A 196 10.76 24.70 14.67
CA ALA A 196 10.19 23.37 14.43
C ALA A 196 8.67 23.32 14.64
N SER A 197 8.17 23.99 15.67
CA SER A 197 6.73 24.13 15.94
C SER A 197 6.41 25.39 16.76
N ILE A 198 5.19 25.88 16.61
CA ILE A 198 4.62 27.01 17.38
C ILE A 198 3.24 26.58 17.86
N SER A 199 2.88 26.87 19.11
CA SER A 199 1.56 26.56 19.67
C SER A 199 0.90 27.80 20.24
N LEU A 200 -0.42 27.89 20.06
CA LEU A 200 -1.28 28.92 20.62
C LEU A 200 -2.50 28.33 21.32
N ARG A 201 -3.07 29.08 22.25
CA ARG A 201 -4.28 28.71 22.99
C ARG A 201 -5.52 29.16 22.24
N LEU A 202 -6.56 28.33 22.27
CA LEU A 202 -7.86 28.64 21.68
C LEU A 202 -8.89 28.91 22.76
N GLN A 203 -9.76 29.90 22.53
CA GLN A 203 -10.90 30.19 23.40
C GLN A 203 -12.07 29.24 23.12
N ARG A 204 -12.28 28.92 21.85
CA ARG A 204 -13.40 28.10 21.38
C ARG A 204 -13.07 27.47 20.03
N LEU A 205 -13.55 26.25 19.83
CA LEU A 205 -13.47 25.50 18.58
C LEU A 205 -14.88 25.11 18.14
N THR A 206 -15.28 25.49 16.93
CA THR A 206 -16.58 25.11 16.36
C THR A 206 -16.37 24.28 15.10
N PHE A 207 -16.98 23.10 15.07
CA PHE A 207 -17.05 22.21 13.93
C PHE A 207 -18.24 22.59 13.06
N GLY A 208 -18.05 22.59 11.75
CA GLY A 208 -19.12 22.83 10.81
C GLY A 208 -18.72 22.58 9.36
N LEU A 209 -19.56 23.09 8.46
CA LEU A 209 -19.36 22.98 7.02
C LEU A 209 -19.90 24.23 6.32
N LEU A 210 -19.45 24.43 5.08
CA LEU A 210 -19.93 25.53 4.23
C LEU A 210 -21.05 25.02 3.32
N THR A 211 -22.24 25.62 3.41
CA THR A 211 -23.33 25.38 2.44
C THR A 211 -23.14 26.22 1.18
N ARG A 212 -22.64 27.45 1.35
CA ARG A 212 -22.20 28.37 0.29
C ARG A 212 -20.81 28.91 0.62
N PRO A 213 -20.06 29.51 -0.32
CA PRO A 213 -18.68 29.96 -0.08
C PRO A 213 -18.47 30.81 1.17
N THR A 214 -19.49 31.56 1.59
CA THR A 214 -19.46 32.47 2.74
C THR A 214 -20.52 32.16 3.81
N ILE A 215 -21.23 31.03 3.71
CA ILE A 215 -22.27 30.64 4.70
C ILE A 215 -21.78 29.41 5.46
N PHE A 216 -21.54 29.58 6.76
CA PHE A 216 -21.05 28.55 7.67
C PHE A 216 -22.17 28.01 8.53
N MET A 217 -22.39 26.69 8.50
CA MET A 217 -23.34 26.01 9.38
C MET A 217 -22.60 25.47 10.61
N SER A 218 -22.90 26.04 11.77
CA SER A 218 -22.34 25.60 13.05
C SER A 218 -23.01 24.30 13.49
N LYS A 219 -22.23 23.22 13.67
CA LYS A 219 -22.74 21.90 14.09
C LYS A 219 -22.44 21.61 15.56
N ARG A 220 -21.16 21.66 15.96
CA ARG A 220 -20.76 21.37 17.35
C ARG A 220 -19.72 22.37 17.84
N GLU A 221 -19.94 22.92 19.02
CA GLU A 221 -19.02 23.84 19.69
C GLU A 221 -18.31 23.15 20.86
N ILE A 222 -17.01 23.41 21.00
CA ILE A 222 -16.16 22.94 22.11
C ILE A 222 -15.55 24.15 22.81
N THR A 223 -15.80 24.22 24.12
CA THR A 223 -15.25 25.23 25.02
C THR A 223 -14.29 24.60 26.03
N PRO A 224 -13.26 25.33 26.48
CA PRO A 224 -12.30 24.83 27.47
C PRO A 224 -13.00 24.57 28.81
N LEU A 225 -12.77 23.39 29.39
CA LEU A 225 -13.37 22.93 30.65
C LEU A 225 -12.59 23.37 31.90
N SER A 226 -11.33 23.80 31.77
CA SER A 226 -10.46 24.22 32.89
C SER A 226 -9.31 25.15 32.42
N SER A 227 -8.57 25.77 33.35
CA SER A 227 -7.48 26.72 33.08
C SER A 227 -6.23 26.12 32.40
N ASN A 228 -6.08 24.78 32.42
CA ASN A 228 -4.97 24.08 31.78
C ASN A 228 -5.11 24.04 30.24
N LEU A 229 -3.96 24.07 29.53
CA LEU A 229 -3.74 24.20 28.07
C LEU A 229 -4.32 23.05 27.20
N GLU A 230 -5.57 22.66 27.40
CA GLU A 230 -6.15 21.47 26.75
C GLU A 230 -6.73 21.74 25.37
N LEU A 231 -7.20 22.97 25.11
CA LEU A 231 -7.65 23.41 23.81
C LEU A 231 -6.58 24.30 23.16
N LYS A 232 -5.82 23.74 22.21
CA LYS A 232 -4.69 24.43 21.57
C LYS A 232 -4.55 24.08 20.09
N LEU A 233 -4.00 25.02 19.33
CA LEU A 233 -3.56 24.82 17.96
C LEU A 233 -2.03 24.80 17.93
N THR A 234 -1.44 23.80 17.30
CA THR A 234 0.00 23.67 17.11
C THR A 234 0.31 23.63 15.62
N ALA A 235 1.08 24.60 15.13
CA ALA A 235 1.70 24.53 13.81
C ALA A 235 3.02 23.76 13.92
N ASP A 236 3.09 22.56 13.35
CA ASP A 236 4.29 21.74 13.26
C ASP A 236 4.85 21.84 11.83
N PHE A 237 5.85 22.70 11.66
CA PHE A 237 6.50 22.92 10.37
C PHE A 237 7.42 21.77 9.98
N ARG A 238 7.89 20.98 10.95
CA ARG A 238 8.70 19.78 10.70
C ARG A 238 7.86 18.69 10.05
N ARG A 239 6.64 18.48 10.55
CA ARG A 239 5.67 17.51 10.03
C ARG A 239 4.76 18.08 8.94
N GLN A 240 4.86 19.38 8.66
CA GLN A 240 4.04 20.11 7.69
C GLN A 240 2.54 19.94 7.96
N MET A 241 2.13 20.24 9.21
CA MET A 241 0.73 20.11 9.64
C MET A 241 0.33 21.09 10.72
N LEU A 242 -0.96 21.40 10.77
CA LEU A 242 -1.64 22.08 11.87
C LEU A 242 -2.36 21.03 12.72
N THR A 243 -2.10 20.99 14.03
CA THR A 243 -2.75 20.06 14.95
C THR A 243 -3.63 20.81 15.95
N ILE A 244 -4.92 20.46 15.98
CA ILE A 244 -5.84 20.95 17.01
C ILE A 244 -5.97 19.89 18.09
N HIS A 245 -5.65 20.23 19.34
CA HIS A 245 -5.91 19.38 20.51
C HIS A 245 -7.16 19.89 21.21
N PHE A 246 -8.04 18.97 21.61
CA PHE A 246 -9.26 19.32 22.33
C PHE A 246 -9.72 18.19 23.27
N PRO A 247 -10.22 18.52 24.47
CA PRO A 247 -10.92 17.58 25.33
C PRO A 247 -12.38 17.44 24.89
N TYR A 248 -12.98 16.27 25.10
CA TYR A 248 -14.40 16.05 24.88
C TYR A 248 -14.97 15.13 25.97
N LEU A 249 -16.14 15.50 26.49
CA LEU A 249 -16.82 14.74 27.55
C LEU A 249 -17.82 13.78 26.91
N ILE A 250 -17.60 12.48 27.07
CA ILE A 250 -18.46 11.44 26.52
C ILE A 250 -18.92 10.55 27.68
N SER A 251 -20.24 10.42 27.87
CA SER A 251 -20.83 9.60 28.94
C SER A 251 -20.27 9.90 30.35
N GLY A 252 -19.88 11.15 30.60
CA GLY A 252 -19.28 11.58 31.87
C GLY A 252 -17.77 11.31 32.02
N GLU A 253 -17.13 10.60 31.08
CA GLU A 253 -15.68 10.43 31.04
C GLU A 253 -15.01 11.48 30.13
N ARG A 254 -13.90 12.06 30.61
CA ARG A 254 -13.11 13.03 29.85
C ARG A 254 -12.14 12.31 28.93
N GLN A 255 -12.31 12.49 27.62
CA GLN A 255 -11.45 11.93 26.59
C GLN A 255 -10.69 13.06 25.88
N TYR A 256 -9.49 12.77 25.38
CA TYR A 256 -8.63 13.75 24.69
C TYR A 256 -8.43 13.36 23.24
N TYR A 257 -8.68 14.32 22.35
CA TYR A 257 -8.57 14.13 20.92
C TYR A 257 -7.59 15.13 20.31
N ARG A 258 -7.02 14.76 19.17
CA ARG A 258 -6.31 15.68 18.30
C ARG A 258 -6.67 15.47 16.83
N LEU A 259 -6.77 16.54 16.06
CA LEU A 259 -6.94 16.53 14.61
C LEU A 259 -5.63 16.97 13.98
N ASP A 260 -4.98 16.09 13.23
CA ASP A 260 -3.76 16.42 12.50
C ASP A 260 -4.13 16.81 11.04
N MET A 261 -4.03 18.10 10.73
CA MET A 261 -4.37 18.71 9.43
C MET A 261 -3.09 18.93 8.62
N LYS A 262 -2.82 18.08 7.63
CA LYS A 262 -1.65 18.23 6.76
C LYS A 262 -1.76 19.49 5.91
N PHE A 263 -0.63 20.14 5.62
CA PHE A 263 -0.61 21.35 4.77
C PHE A 263 -1.26 21.11 3.40
N GLY A 264 -1.04 19.94 2.80
CA GLY A 264 -1.61 19.58 1.49
C GLY A 264 -3.14 19.43 1.44
N ILE A 265 -3.83 19.34 2.58
CA ILE A 265 -5.30 19.25 2.62
C ILE A 265 -5.97 20.58 2.95
N ILE A 266 -5.21 21.62 3.32
CA ILE A 266 -5.74 22.95 3.64
C ILE A 266 -6.11 23.63 2.33
N GLN A 267 -7.40 23.89 2.13
CA GLN A 267 -7.91 24.57 0.94
C GLN A 267 -7.81 26.09 1.06
N GLY A 268 -7.97 26.61 2.27
CA GLY A 268 -7.86 28.04 2.54
C GLY A 268 -8.05 28.34 4.02
N ILE A 269 -7.44 29.45 4.44
CA ILE A 269 -7.54 29.98 5.79
C ILE A 269 -8.09 31.41 5.69
N HIS A 270 -9.05 31.75 6.53
CA HIS A 270 -9.66 33.07 6.55
C HIS A 270 -9.63 33.69 7.94
N ARG A 271 -9.35 34.98 8.03
CA ARG A 271 -9.33 35.73 9.29
C ARG A 271 -10.28 36.91 9.22
N SER A 272 -11.06 37.12 10.28
CA SER A 272 -11.93 38.30 10.44
C SER A 272 -11.86 38.86 11.85
N ALA A 273 -11.82 40.19 11.98
CA ALA A 273 -11.91 40.87 13.27
C ALA A 273 -13.39 41.00 13.71
N THR A 274 -13.74 40.55 14.92
CA THR A 274 -15.07 40.80 15.50
C THR A 274 -15.13 42.21 16.10
N GLY A 275 -16.16 42.97 15.72
CA GLY A 275 -16.30 44.41 16.00
C GLY A 275 -16.63 44.81 17.44
N SER A 276 -16.38 43.95 18.44
CA SER A 276 -16.59 44.29 19.84
C SER A 276 -15.58 43.58 20.74
N GLY A 277 -14.50 44.28 21.09
CA GLY A 277 -13.60 43.92 22.19
C GLY A 277 -12.94 42.53 22.13
N CYS A 278 -11.78 42.44 21.46
CA CYS A 278 -10.66 41.53 21.80
C CYS A 278 -10.72 40.04 21.39
N SER A 279 -11.37 39.62 20.30
CA SER A 279 -11.18 38.24 19.78
C SER A 279 -11.00 38.20 18.26
N GLY A 280 -10.01 37.44 17.78
CA GLY A 280 -9.81 37.17 16.35
C GLY A 280 -10.55 35.90 15.95
N LEU A 281 -11.23 35.91 14.81
CA LEU A 281 -11.90 34.72 14.26
C LEU A 281 -11.08 34.14 13.11
N LEU A 282 -10.71 32.86 13.22
CA LEU A 282 -9.94 32.13 12.23
C LEU A 282 -10.77 30.96 11.70
N SER A 283 -10.96 30.87 10.39
CA SER A 283 -11.63 29.77 9.72
C SER A 283 -10.62 28.95 8.92
N ILE A 284 -10.56 27.64 9.16
CA ILE A 284 -9.73 26.70 8.40
C ILE A 284 -10.66 25.79 7.61
N ARG A 285 -10.53 25.82 6.28
CA ARG A 285 -11.27 24.97 5.35
C ARG A 285 -10.36 23.87 4.81
N LEU A 286 -10.79 22.61 4.97
CA LEU A 286 -10.06 21.45 4.45
C LEU A 286 -10.74 20.88 3.21
N LYS A 287 -9.92 20.38 2.27
CA LYS A 287 -10.35 19.65 1.08
C LYS A 287 -10.72 18.19 1.40
N ASP A 288 -10.09 17.61 2.41
CA ASP A 288 -10.26 16.23 2.86
C ASP A 288 -10.29 16.18 4.39
N ALA A 289 -10.76 15.07 4.98
CA ALA A 289 -10.87 14.92 6.42
C ALA A 289 -9.48 14.91 7.10
N PRO A 290 -9.32 15.52 8.29
CA PRO A 290 -8.06 15.47 9.01
C PRO A 290 -7.87 14.14 9.74
N LEU A 291 -6.63 13.83 10.10
CA LEU A 291 -6.33 12.61 10.83
C LEU A 291 -6.66 12.78 12.32
N ALA A 292 -7.87 12.38 12.73
CA ALA A 292 -8.26 12.30 14.13
C ALA A 292 -7.53 11.18 14.90
N ARG A 293 -7.16 11.49 16.15
CA ARG A 293 -6.57 10.55 17.11
C ARG A 293 -7.13 10.75 18.51
N LYS A 294 -7.30 9.66 19.26
CA LYS A 294 -7.71 9.60 20.67
C LYS A 294 -6.49 9.24 21.54
N LYS A 295 -6.28 9.98 22.63
CA LYS A 295 -5.22 9.67 23.60
C LYS A 295 -5.66 8.50 24.48
N GLN A 296 -4.90 7.42 24.48
CA GLN A 296 -5.11 6.29 25.38
C GLN A 296 -4.57 6.60 26.77
N THR A 297 -5.43 6.50 27.78
CA THR A 297 -5.10 6.82 29.19
C THR A 297 -4.92 5.58 30.05
N LYS A 298 -5.46 4.41 29.64
CA LYS A 298 -5.45 3.14 30.39
C LYS A 298 -4.55 2.09 29.71
N LEU A 299 -3.24 2.34 29.61
CA LEU A 299 -2.28 1.39 28.99
C LEU A 299 -1.47 0.57 30.01
N SER A 300 -1.31 -0.72 29.75
CA SER A 300 -0.37 -1.60 30.47
C SER A 300 1.02 -1.56 29.82
N GLY A 301 2.09 -1.57 30.62
CA GLY A 301 3.48 -1.51 30.13
C GLY A 301 3.94 -2.71 29.28
N THR A 302 3.10 -3.75 29.18
CA THR A 302 3.35 -5.00 28.45
C THR A 302 3.58 -4.82 26.95
N ALA A 303 3.16 -3.70 26.35
CA ALA A 303 3.39 -3.42 24.94
C ALA A 303 4.84 -3.01 24.59
N TRP A 304 5.64 -2.64 25.60
CA TRP A 304 7.02 -2.14 25.41
C TRP A 304 8.11 -3.07 25.94
N THR A 305 7.77 -4.29 26.35
CA THR A 305 8.71 -5.26 26.94
C THR A 305 9.88 -5.59 26.00
N ASP A 306 9.61 -5.68 24.69
CA ASP A 306 10.61 -6.01 23.65
C ASP A 306 11.12 -4.75 22.91
N ARG A 307 10.80 -3.55 23.38
CA ARG A 307 11.13 -2.28 22.70
C ARG A 307 12.20 -1.51 23.46
N LEU A 308 13.01 -0.76 22.70
CA LEU A 308 14.05 0.11 23.26
C LEU A 308 13.67 1.59 23.27
N VAL A 309 12.58 1.97 22.59
CA VAL A 309 12.16 3.38 22.46
C VAL A 309 10.68 3.50 22.83
N TRP A 310 10.34 4.61 23.47
CA TRP A 310 8.98 5.08 23.70
C TRP A 310 8.90 6.58 23.44
N GLY A 311 7.80 7.04 22.84
CA GLY A 311 7.45 8.47 22.75
C GLY A 311 6.00 8.76 23.11
N GLU A 312 5.69 9.99 23.55
CA GLU A 312 4.33 10.41 23.91
C GLU A 312 3.36 10.25 22.72
N ASP A 313 3.85 10.44 21.50
CA ASP A 313 3.07 10.23 20.27
C ASP A 313 2.51 8.81 20.13
N GLU A 314 3.11 7.82 20.79
CA GLU A 314 2.60 6.43 20.79
C GLU A 314 1.31 6.27 21.60
N LEU A 315 0.99 7.21 22.50
CA LEU A 315 -0.28 7.23 23.24
C LEU A 315 -1.48 7.62 22.38
N TRP A 316 -1.23 8.20 21.20
CA TRP A 316 -2.27 8.68 20.31
C TRP A 316 -2.62 7.61 19.28
N HIS A 317 -3.79 7.02 19.47
CA HIS A 317 -4.37 6.01 18.58
C HIS A 317 -5.29 6.68 17.56
N ARG A 318 -5.35 6.14 16.35
CA ARG A 318 -6.23 6.64 15.29
C ARG A 318 -7.68 6.51 15.74
N ALA A 319 -8.40 7.62 15.63
CA ALA A 319 -9.83 7.67 15.90
C ALA A 319 -10.57 7.75 14.57
N VAL A 320 -11.53 6.86 14.38
CA VAL A 320 -12.40 6.82 13.19
C VAL A 320 -13.65 7.66 13.43
N GLU A 321 -14.24 7.51 14.62
CA GLU A 321 -15.45 8.19 15.06
C GLU A 321 -15.28 8.66 16.50
N ILE A 322 -15.94 9.75 16.87
CA ILE A 322 -16.00 10.22 18.27
C ILE A 322 -17.36 9.81 18.79
N LYS A 323 -17.47 8.65 19.45
CA LYS A 323 -18.73 8.07 19.97
C LYS A 323 -18.62 7.69 21.45
N PRO A 324 -19.76 7.59 22.18
CA PRO A 324 -19.84 6.87 23.45
C PRO A 324 -19.21 5.49 23.30
N ASP A 325 -18.34 5.11 24.26
CA ASP A 325 -17.70 3.79 24.25
C ASP A 325 -18.80 2.71 24.28
N SER A 326 -19.20 2.24 23.10
CA SER A 326 -20.12 1.14 22.91
C SER A 326 -19.35 -0.15 23.10
N GLN A 327 -19.75 -0.97 24.08
CA GLN A 327 -19.17 -2.31 24.25
C GLN A 327 -19.57 -3.26 23.11
N SER A 328 -20.60 -2.93 22.33
CA SER A 328 -21.03 -3.73 21.18
C SER A 328 -20.56 -3.12 19.86
N PRO A 329 -20.09 -3.96 18.92
CA PRO A 329 -19.78 -3.52 17.57
C PRO A 329 -21.05 -3.06 16.85
N PRO A 330 -20.96 -2.06 15.97
CA PRO A 330 -22.09 -1.64 15.16
C PRO A 330 -22.57 -2.81 14.29
N THR A 331 -23.84 -3.18 14.45
CA THR A 331 -24.51 -4.28 13.72
C THR A 331 -25.14 -3.82 12.41
N GLN A 332 -25.09 -2.52 12.11
CA GLN A 332 -25.72 -1.95 10.91
C GLN A 332 -24.71 -1.78 9.76
N PRO A 333 -25.18 -1.92 8.50
CA PRO A 333 -24.37 -1.58 7.32
C PRO A 333 -23.93 -0.12 7.36
N ILE A 334 -22.87 0.21 6.61
CA ILE A 334 -22.47 1.62 6.43
C ILE A 334 -23.27 2.25 5.30
N SER A 335 -23.58 3.54 5.42
CA SER A 335 -24.31 4.28 4.39
C SER A 335 -24.05 5.79 4.47
N LEU A 336 -24.39 6.53 3.41
CA LEU A 336 -24.23 8.00 3.37
C LEU A 336 -25.30 8.76 4.17
N ASP A 337 -26.39 8.11 4.54
CA ASP A 337 -27.45 8.67 5.38
C ASP A 337 -27.25 8.36 6.88
N GLU A 338 -26.15 7.71 7.27
CA GLU A 338 -25.85 7.43 8.68
C GLU A 338 -25.72 8.73 9.49
N GLU A 339 -26.52 8.85 10.55
CA GLU A 339 -26.50 10.00 11.46
C GLU A 339 -25.16 10.08 12.19
N ALA A 340 -24.59 11.29 12.19
CA ALA A 340 -23.31 11.52 12.79
C ALA A 340 -23.45 11.97 14.25
N GLU A 341 -23.34 11.01 15.17
CA GLU A 341 -23.32 11.31 16.59
C GLU A 341 -21.94 11.03 17.19
N PRO A 342 -21.42 11.87 18.12
CA PRO A 342 -21.64 13.31 18.32
C PRO A 342 -20.80 14.27 17.44
N ILE A 343 -19.72 13.83 16.78
CA ILE A 343 -18.91 14.68 15.89
C ILE A 343 -18.58 13.94 14.59
N ASP A 344 -19.02 14.50 13.45
CA ASP A 344 -18.64 14.00 12.13
C ASP A 344 -17.30 14.60 11.66
N ILE A 345 -16.20 13.90 11.97
CA ILE A 345 -14.87 14.31 11.50
C ILE A 345 -14.78 14.30 9.97
N GLY A 346 -15.51 13.39 9.32
CA GLY A 346 -15.52 13.25 7.89
C GLY A 346 -16.25 14.40 7.23
N ARG A 347 -17.50 14.68 7.62
CA ARG A 347 -18.38 15.68 7.00
C ARG A 347 -18.04 17.12 7.37
N TRP A 348 -17.65 17.37 8.61
CA TRP A 348 -17.45 18.72 9.12
C TRP A 348 -16.00 19.17 8.94
N THR A 349 -15.64 19.48 7.69
CA THR A 349 -14.27 19.82 7.28
C THR A 349 -13.93 21.31 7.39
N THR A 350 -14.81 22.12 7.97
CA THR A 350 -14.57 23.55 8.22
C THR A 350 -14.56 23.82 9.72
N TYR A 351 -13.47 24.41 10.19
CA TYR A 351 -13.25 24.68 11.61
C TYR A 351 -13.22 26.17 11.86
N LEU A 352 -13.97 26.63 12.86
CA LEU A 352 -13.97 28.01 13.31
C LEU A 352 -13.28 28.10 14.67
N LEU A 353 -12.22 28.88 14.73
CA LEU A 353 -11.34 29.03 15.88
C LEU A 353 -11.44 30.45 16.42
N HIS A 354 -11.79 30.58 17.69
CA HIS A 354 -11.78 31.88 18.37
C HIS A 354 -10.46 32.05 19.11
N LEU A 355 -9.76 33.14 18.78
CA LEU A 355 -8.44 33.49 19.31
C LEU A 355 -8.58 34.66 20.29
N GLU A 356 -7.89 34.57 21.42
CA GLU A 356 -7.67 35.71 22.32
C GLU A 356 -6.55 36.61 21.74
N LYS A 357 -6.47 37.87 22.19
CA LYS A 357 -5.45 38.83 21.75
C LYS A 357 -4.01 38.28 21.69
N PRO A 358 -3.47 37.62 22.73
CA PRO A 358 -2.10 37.06 22.68
C PRO A 358 -1.96 35.93 21.66
N ALA A 359 -3.02 35.16 21.45
CA ALA A 359 -3.03 34.07 20.46
C ALA A 359 -3.10 34.62 19.02
N GLU A 360 -3.73 35.78 18.83
CA GLU A 360 -3.75 36.47 17.53
C GLU A 360 -2.34 36.96 17.13
N GLU A 361 -1.57 37.52 18.05
CA GLU A 361 -0.17 37.90 17.80
C GLU A 361 0.70 36.68 17.43
N GLN A 362 0.51 35.55 18.13
CA GLN A 362 1.18 34.30 17.81
C GLN A 362 0.75 33.74 16.45
N TRP A 363 -0.53 33.88 16.09
CA TRP A 363 -1.04 33.46 14.80
C TRP A 363 -0.39 34.24 13.65
N LEU A 364 -0.19 35.56 13.77
CA LEU A 364 0.49 36.35 12.75
C LEU A 364 1.91 35.84 12.45
N ILE A 365 2.61 35.33 13.46
CA ILE A 365 3.92 34.69 13.29
C ILE A 365 3.77 33.37 12.52
N ILE A 366 2.78 32.55 12.87
CA ILE A 366 2.48 31.29 12.16
C ILE A 366 2.12 31.56 10.70
N GLU A 367 1.28 32.56 10.44
CA GLU A 367 0.84 32.99 9.12
C GLU A 367 2.02 33.38 8.22
N ALA A 368 2.97 34.15 8.74
CA ALA A 368 4.19 34.51 8.02
C ALA A 368 5.00 33.28 7.58
N TYR A 369 5.09 32.25 8.43
CA TYR A 369 5.75 31.01 8.06
C TYR A 369 4.91 30.16 7.11
N LEU A 370 3.59 30.07 7.28
CA LEU A 370 2.71 29.31 6.38
C LEU A 370 2.80 29.78 4.91
N HIS A 371 3.06 31.07 4.69
CA HIS A 371 3.31 31.63 3.37
C HIS A 371 4.49 30.95 2.64
N GLU A 372 5.51 30.52 3.38
CA GLU A 372 6.68 29.79 2.85
C GLU A 372 6.31 28.41 2.27
N TRP A 373 5.15 27.87 2.66
CA TRP A 373 4.55 26.64 2.12
C TRP A 373 3.38 26.92 1.16
N ASN A 374 3.26 28.15 0.66
CA ASN A 374 2.19 28.59 -0.25
C ASN A 374 0.77 28.47 0.36
N ILE A 375 0.66 28.62 1.68
CA ILE A 375 -0.62 28.69 2.39
C ILE A 375 -0.85 30.14 2.79
N THR A 376 -1.85 30.77 2.18
CA THR A 376 -2.22 32.16 2.44
C THR A 376 -3.47 32.25 3.32
N THR A 377 -3.51 33.31 4.13
CA THR A 377 -4.69 33.65 4.93
C THR A 377 -5.39 34.84 4.27
N ASN A 378 -6.66 34.69 3.88
CA ASN A 378 -7.43 35.82 3.35
C ASN A 378 -8.05 36.61 4.51
N VAL A 379 -7.90 37.92 4.45
CA VAL A 379 -8.43 38.85 5.46
C VAL A 379 -9.80 39.37 5.02
N ASP A 380 -10.66 39.75 5.97
CA ASP A 380 -11.94 40.44 5.79
C ASP A 380 -13.09 39.64 5.14
N VAL A 381 -12.96 38.31 5.03
CA VAL A 381 -14.07 37.44 4.62
C VAL A 381 -15.02 37.23 5.80
N LYS A 382 -16.20 37.86 5.76
CA LYS A 382 -17.26 37.64 6.76
C LYS A 382 -18.08 36.41 6.42
N PHE A 383 -18.06 35.42 7.30
CA PHE A 383 -18.93 34.25 7.21
C PHE A 383 -20.28 34.55 7.89
N ALA A 384 -21.36 34.37 7.15
CA ALA A 384 -22.70 34.33 7.74
C ALA A 384 -22.87 32.98 8.44
N GLN A 385 -23.04 33.01 9.77
CA GLN A 385 -23.27 31.80 10.55
C GLN A 385 -24.76 31.47 10.57
N ILE A 386 -25.11 30.22 10.27
CA ILE A 386 -26.46 29.68 10.37
C ILE A 386 -26.50 28.57 11.42
N PRO A 387 -27.64 28.39 12.13
CA PRO A 387 -27.79 27.30 13.08
C PRO A 387 -27.72 25.93 12.39
N SER A 388 -27.42 24.89 13.17
CA SER A 388 -27.46 23.51 12.70
C SER A 388 -28.85 23.16 12.19
N ARG A 389 -28.90 22.51 11.03
CA ARG A 389 -30.09 21.82 10.50
C ARG A 389 -29.69 20.45 10.01
N ASP A 390 -30.66 19.55 9.92
CA ASP A 390 -30.48 18.25 9.30
C ASP A 390 -30.81 18.31 7.80
N PRO A 391 -30.17 17.46 6.97
CA PRO A 391 -30.41 17.45 5.54
C PRO A 391 -31.75 16.78 5.20
N GLU A 392 -32.67 17.52 4.60
CA GLU A 392 -33.97 17.00 4.13
C GLU A 392 -33.83 15.93 3.02
N LEU A 393 -32.68 15.90 2.33
CA LEU A 393 -32.39 14.98 1.22
C LEU A 393 -32.69 13.52 1.56
N TRP A 394 -32.19 13.06 2.71
CA TRP A 394 -32.24 11.64 3.05
C TRP A 394 -33.67 11.22 3.38
N ASP A 395 -34.42 12.03 4.13
CA ASP A 395 -35.84 11.78 4.43
C ASP A 395 -36.70 11.70 3.17
N MET A 396 -36.45 12.55 2.18
CA MET A 396 -37.17 12.52 0.89
C MET A 396 -36.85 11.28 0.06
N LEU A 397 -35.75 10.57 0.34
CA LEU A 397 -35.29 9.42 -0.42
C LEU A 397 -35.39 8.11 0.38
N SER A 398 -35.81 8.19 1.65
CA SER A 398 -36.02 7.07 2.55
C SER A 398 -37.15 6.17 2.07
N ASP A 399 -36.82 4.92 1.78
CA ASP A 399 -37.79 3.93 1.34
C ASP A 399 -38.77 3.55 2.47
N PRO A 400 -40.10 3.60 2.24
CA PRO A 400 -41.12 3.47 3.30
C PRO A 400 -41.20 2.10 3.99
N HIS A 401 -40.48 1.08 3.51
CA HIS A 401 -40.57 -0.31 4.00
C HIS A 401 -39.35 -0.81 4.80
N LEU A 402 -38.36 0.04 5.11
CA LEU A 402 -37.07 -0.37 5.70
C LEU A 402 -36.92 -0.12 7.22
N GLY A 403 -38.02 0.15 7.92
CA GLY A 403 -38.02 0.18 9.40
C GLY A 403 -37.68 -1.19 10.00
N PRO A 404 -37.03 -1.26 11.18
CA PRO A 404 -36.80 -2.53 11.86
C PRO A 404 -38.13 -3.21 12.19
N LEU A 405 -38.32 -4.45 11.72
CA LEU A 405 -39.49 -5.30 12.02
C LEU A 405 -39.65 -5.69 13.51
N THR A 406 -38.96 -5.02 14.44
CA THR A 406 -38.93 -5.38 15.86
C THR A 406 -39.88 -4.61 16.76
N ASN A 407 -40.57 -3.56 16.27
CA ASN A 407 -41.63 -2.89 17.03
C ASN A 407 -42.89 -2.72 16.16
N LEU A 408 -43.69 -3.79 16.08
CA LEU A 408 -45.09 -3.73 15.64
C LEU A 408 -45.91 -2.96 16.69
N SER A 409 -45.83 -1.63 16.65
CA SER A 409 -46.79 -0.74 17.30
C SER A 409 -47.87 -0.39 16.28
N TRP A 410 -49.13 -0.30 16.72
CA TRP A 410 -50.33 0.03 15.93
C TRP A 410 -50.32 1.44 15.29
N SER A 411 -49.16 2.07 15.17
CA SER A 411 -48.95 3.43 14.62
C SER A 411 -48.62 3.43 13.11
N ASN A 412 -48.37 2.27 12.49
CA ASN A 412 -48.05 2.18 11.06
C ASN A 412 -49.24 2.46 10.13
N ASP A 413 -50.49 2.29 10.58
CA ASP A 413 -51.66 2.57 9.75
C ASP A 413 -51.92 4.08 9.56
N LEU A 414 -51.37 4.93 10.44
CA LEU A 414 -51.42 6.40 10.31
C LEU A 414 -50.30 6.97 9.43
N ALA A 415 -49.20 6.24 9.22
CA ALA A 415 -48.12 6.66 8.32
C ALA A 415 -48.53 6.62 6.84
N ILE A 416 -49.54 5.81 6.50
CA ILE A 416 -50.12 5.69 5.15
C ILE A 416 -50.90 6.97 4.76
N LEU A 417 -51.29 7.81 5.73
CA LEU A 417 -52.08 9.04 5.51
C LEU A 417 -51.21 10.32 5.44
N SER A 418 -49.89 10.22 5.60
CA SER A 418 -48.99 11.35 5.34
C SER A 418 -48.84 11.55 3.82
N PRO A 419 -48.93 12.79 3.28
CA PRO A 419 -48.61 13.03 1.88
C PRO A 419 -47.19 12.49 1.62
N SER A 420 -47.05 11.68 0.56
CA SER A 420 -45.85 10.93 0.22
C SER A 420 -44.64 11.85 0.14
N THR A 421 -43.83 11.89 1.20
CA THR A 421 -42.58 12.65 1.25
C THR A 421 -41.51 12.05 0.36
N HIS A 422 -41.67 10.78 -0.03
CA HIS A 422 -40.75 9.97 -0.81
C HIS A 422 -40.73 10.32 -2.30
N ILE A 423 -39.53 10.45 -2.87
CA ILE A 423 -39.28 10.58 -4.31
C ILE A 423 -38.47 9.36 -4.76
N ALA A 424 -39.10 8.47 -5.52
CA ALA A 424 -38.42 7.31 -6.09
C ALA A 424 -37.52 7.72 -7.25
N LEU A 425 -36.22 7.42 -7.16
CA LEU A 425 -35.25 7.59 -8.25
C LEU A 425 -34.84 6.21 -8.78
N PRO A 426 -34.69 6.05 -10.11
CA PRO A 426 -34.07 4.85 -10.68
C PRO A 426 -32.66 4.62 -10.12
N PHE A 427 -32.24 3.35 -10.05
CA PHE A 427 -30.97 2.95 -9.44
C PHE A 427 -29.76 3.71 -10.00
N ASP A 428 -29.67 3.87 -11.32
CA ASP A 428 -28.56 4.54 -12.00
C ASP A 428 -28.49 6.03 -11.67
N VAL A 429 -29.64 6.71 -11.59
CA VAL A 429 -29.75 8.11 -11.16
C VAL A 429 -29.40 8.25 -9.69
N ARG A 430 -29.94 7.37 -8.83
CA ARG A 430 -29.69 7.38 -7.39
C ARG A 430 -28.20 7.17 -7.08
N TYR A 431 -27.58 6.18 -7.72
CA TYR A 431 -26.16 5.90 -7.57
C TYR A 431 -25.32 7.13 -7.97
N GLN A 432 -25.59 7.72 -9.14
CA GLN A 432 -24.83 8.87 -9.60
C GLN A 432 -25.07 10.15 -8.77
N LEU A 433 -26.25 10.29 -8.15
CA LEU A 433 -26.51 11.34 -7.17
C LEU A 433 -25.61 11.16 -5.94
N GLU A 434 -25.50 9.95 -5.41
CA GLU A 434 -24.62 9.64 -4.29
C GLU A 434 -23.13 9.78 -4.64
N VAL A 435 -22.73 9.57 -5.89
CA VAL A 435 -21.38 9.95 -6.39
C VAL A 435 -21.15 11.45 -6.20
N CYS A 436 -22.10 12.29 -6.61
CA CYS A 436 -21.98 13.74 -6.50
C CYS A 436 -21.98 14.21 -5.03
N VAL A 437 -22.83 13.62 -4.18
CA VAL A 437 -22.92 13.97 -2.75
C VAL A 437 -21.67 13.54 -1.99
N SER A 438 -21.26 12.27 -2.13
CA SER A 438 -20.10 11.75 -1.40
C SER A 438 -18.80 12.47 -1.75
N ARG A 439 -18.64 12.92 -3.00
CA ARG A 439 -17.48 13.70 -3.46
C ARG A 439 -17.56 15.20 -3.17
N GLY A 440 -18.64 15.67 -2.53
CA GLY A 440 -18.82 17.08 -2.18
C GLY A 440 -19.06 18.01 -3.39
N ILE A 441 -19.49 17.44 -4.52
CA ILE A 441 -19.89 18.19 -5.72
C ILE A 441 -21.26 18.81 -5.48
N LEU A 442 -22.19 18.04 -4.93
CA LEU A 442 -23.47 18.53 -4.42
C LEU A 442 -23.48 18.40 -2.90
N SER A 443 -24.01 19.42 -2.21
CA SER A 443 -24.23 19.36 -0.77
C SER A 443 -25.62 18.81 -0.47
N GLU A 444 -25.71 17.80 0.40
CA GLU A 444 -26.98 17.27 0.92
C GLU A 444 -27.88 18.36 1.55
N TYR A 445 -27.29 19.46 2.04
CA TYR A 445 -28.01 20.59 2.61
C TYR A 445 -28.58 21.56 1.58
N ASN A 446 -28.14 21.50 0.32
CA ASN A 446 -28.60 22.42 -0.73
C ASN A 446 -29.58 21.74 -1.70
N ILE A 447 -29.83 20.44 -1.55
CA ILE A 447 -30.79 19.70 -2.37
C ILE A 447 -32.15 19.73 -1.68
N GLY A 448 -33.12 20.38 -2.31
CA GLY A 448 -34.52 20.41 -1.87
C GLY A 448 -35.43 19.58 -2.77
N ARG A 449 -36.71 19.50 -2.38
CA ARG A 449 -37.78 18.78 -3.11
C ARG A 449 -37.89 19.19 -4.58
N GLU A 450 -37.96 20.49 -4.86
CA GLU A 450 -38.09 21.02 -6.23
C GLU A 450 -36.99 20.49 -7.16
N TRP A 451 -35.76 20.42 -6.65
CA TRP A 451 -34.63 19.92 -7.44
C TRP A 451 -34.75 18.42 -7.71
N LEU A 452 -35.15 17.62 -6.71
CA LEU A 452 -35.35 16.18 -6.86
C LEU A 452 -36.51 15.85 -7.82
N GLU A 453 -37.62 16.58 -7.73
CA GLU A 453 -38.75 16.44 -8.66
C GLU A 453 -38.33 16.80 -10.09
N LYS A 454 -37.55 17.88 -10.26
CA LYS A 454 -36.99 18.26 -11.55
C LYS A 454 -36.03 17.21 -12.09
N LEU A 455 -35.14 16.67 -11.25
CA LEU A 455 -34.24 15.57 -11.65
C LEU A 455 -35.04 14.32 -12.07
N SER A 456 -36.07 13.97 -11.30
CA SER A 456 -36.97 12.84 -11.59
C SER A 456 -37.74 13.05 -12.90
N SER A 457 -38.12 14.29 -13.25
CA SER A 457 -38.75 14.58 -14.55
C SER A 457 -37.86 14.28 -15.76
N PHE A 458 -36.53 14.28 -15.59
CA PHE A 458 -35.57 13.88 -16.62
C PHE A 458 -35.29 12.36 -16.63
N SER A 459 -35.83 11.62 -15.67
CA SER A 459 -35.73 10.17 -15.62
C SER A 459 -36.84 9.54 -16.50
N GLY A 460 -36.54 9.35 -17.78
CA GLY A 460 -37.43 8.64 -18.70
C GLY A 460 -37.36 7.12 -18.54
N PRO A 461 -38.39 6.35 -18.92
CA PRO A 461 -38.31 4.90 -18.97
C PRO A 461 -37.16 4.50 -19.91
N ALA A 462 -36.32 3.58 -19.44
CA ALA A 462 -35.17 3.05 -20.16
C ALA A 462 -35.62 2.28 -21.42
N ASN A 463 -36.02 3.00 -22.46
CA ASN A 463 -36.15 2.41 -23.79
C ASN A 463 -34.75 2.07 -24.26
N TRP A 464 -34.54 0.77 -24.45
CA TRP A 464 -33.34 0.10 -24.93
C TRP A 464 -32.51 1.00 -25.88
N GLY A 465 -31.43 1.59 -25.34
CA GLY A 465 -30.45 2.35 -26.11
C GLY A 465 -30.39 3.87 -25.87
N ALA A 466 -31.38 4.51 -25.24
CA ALA A 466 -31.31 5.94 -24.90
C ALA A 466 -30.78 6.14 -23.47
N ALA A 467 -29.59 6.72 -23.31
CA ALA A 467 -28.99 7.00 -22.01
C ALA A 467 -29.89 7.89 -21.14
N ASN A 468 -30.12 7.47 -19.89
CA ASN A 468 -30.92 8.22 -18.92
C ASN A 468 -30.40 9.65 -18.74
N ARG A 469 -31.21 10.65 -19.10
CA ARG A 469 -30.80 12.06 -19.14
C ARG A 469 -30.41 12.58 -17.76
N ALA A 470 -31.16 12.21 -16.72
CA ALA A 470 -30.86 12.57 -15.34
C ALA A 470 -29.49 12.04 -14.89
N ARG A 471 -29.16 10.79 -15.24
CA ARG A 471 -27.83 10.20 -14.99
C ARG A 471 -26.72 11.01 -15.68
N LEU A 472 -26.87 11.32 -16.97
CA LEU A 472 -25.86 12.04 -17.75
C LEU A 472 -25.57 13.44 -17.20
N ILE A 473 -26.59 14.16 -16.73
CA ILE A 473 -26.42 15.47 -16.10
C ILE A 473 -25.56 15.37 -14.84
N LEU A 474 -25.75 14.32 -14.04
CA LEU A 474 -24.95 14.08 -12.83
C LEU A 474 -23.55 13.55 -13.16
N GLU A 475 -23.37 12.78 -14.24
CA GLU A 475 -22.05 12.39 -14.74
C GLU A 475 -21.23 13.58 -15.20
N TYR A 476 -21.85 14.53 -15.91
CA TYR A 476 -21.21 15.80 -16.25
C TYR A 476 -20.74 16.56 -15.00
N ALA A 477 -21.60 16.68 -13.99
CA ALA A 477 -21.23 17.33 -12.73
C ALA A 477 -20.04 16.61 -12.05
N ALA A 478 -20.06 15.27 -12.06
CA ALA A 478 -18.97 14.44 -11.53
C ALA A 478 -17.64 14.66 -12.26
N ASP A 479 -17.67 14.73 -13.60
CA ASP A 479 -16.49 14.93 -14.46
C ASP A 479 -15.88 16.32 -14.29
N GLN A 480 -16.70 17.36 -14.08
CA GLN A 480 -16.18 18.70 -13.78
C GLN A 480 -15.45 18.78 -12.44
N GLY A 481 -15.87 17.97 -11.45
CA GLY A 481 -15.22 17.85 -10.15
C GLY A 481 -15.23 19.13 -9.30
N ARG A 482 -16.13 20.08 -9.60
CA ARG A 482 -16.24 21.37 -8.88
C ARG A 482 -17.48 21.39 -7.99
N PRO A 483 -17.41 21.97 -6.78
CA PRO A 483 -18.60 22.15 -5.94
C PRO A 483 -19.65 23.04 -6.61
N ILE A 484 -20.89 22.56 -6.69
CA ILE A 484 -22.06 23.27 -7.18
C ILE A 484 -22.88 23.72 -5.98
N HIS A 485 -22.90 25.03 -5.73
CA HIS A 485 -23.60 25.60 -4.58
C HIS A 485 -25.10 25.74 -4.78
N ASP A 486 -25.54 26.02 -6.01
CA ASP A 486 -26.95 26.04 -6.40
C ASP A 486 -27.23 24.89 -7.37
N PRO A 487 -27.83 23.78 -6.91
CA PRO A 487 -28.10 22.63 -7.75
C PRO A 487 -29.03 22.92 -8.95
N LEU A 488 -29.90 23.94 -8.89
CA LEU A 488 -30.84 24.25 -9.98
C LEU A 488 -30.14 24.82 -11.22
N GLU A 489 -28.98 25.45 -11.06
CA GLU A 489 -28.15 25.97 -12.16
C GLU A 489 -27.66 24.85 -13.09
N LEU A 490 -27.50 23.63 -12.57
CA LEU A 490 -27.06 22.47 -13.35
C LEU A 490 -28.02 22.17 -14.51
N PHE A 491 -29.32 22.43 -14.34
CA PHE A 491 -30.32 22.24 -15.40
C PHE A 491 -30.36 23.37 -16.43
N LYS A 492 -29.69 24.49 -16.16
CA LYS A 492 -29.57 25.63 -17.09
C LYS A 492 -28.28 25.57 -17.91
N ASP A 493 -27.27 24.83 -17.42
CA ASP A 493 -26.01 24.65 -18.12
C ASP A 493 -26.21 23.87 -19.44
N HIS A 494 -25.88 24.52 -20.55
CA HIS A 494 -25.94 23.90 -21.88
C HIS A 494 -25.02 22.68 -21.98
N GLY A 495 -23.81 22.74 -21.40
CA GLY A 495 -22.85 21.64 -21.41
C GLY A 495 -23.38 20.42 -20.67
N ALA A 496 -24.00 20.63 -19.50
CA ALA A 496 -24.69 19.57 -18.78
C ALA A 496 -25.81 18.97 -19.63
N MET A 497 -26.62 19.82 -20.29
CA MET A 497 -27.78 19.45 -21.11
C MET A 497 -27.46 18.76 -22.45
N THR A 498 -26.21 18.81 -22.92
CA THR A 498 -25.77 18.14 -24.15
C THR A 498 -24.66 17.11 -23.90
N TYR A 499 -24.34 16.81 -22.64
CA TYR A 499 -23.27 15.86 -22.30
C TYR A 499 -23.62 14.43 -22.72
N TYR A 500 -22.65 13.77 -23.36
CA TYR A 500 -22.64 12.34 -23.67
C TYR A 500 -21.20 11.80 -23.50
N PRO A 501 -20.98 10.79 -22.64
CA PRO A 501 -19.66 10.24 -22.44
C PRO A 501 -19.23 9.35 -23.62
N ALA A 502 -17.93 9.25 -23.86
CA ALA A 502 -17.35 8.34 -24.85
C ALA A 502 -17.59 6.84 -24.54
N THR A 503 -18.11 6.52 -23.35
CA THR A 503 -18.37 5.15 -22.86
C THR A 503 -19.65 4.52 -23.39
N LEU A 504 -20.35 5.14 -24.33
CA LEU A 504 -21.57 4.60 -24.95
C LEU A 504 -21.37 3.27 -25.67
N HIS A 505 -20.17 3.02 -26.22
CA HIS A 505 -19.79 1.74 -26.80
C HIS A 505 -18.60 1.15 -26.05
N ILE A 506 -18.83 0.06 -25.34
CA ILE A 506 -17.77 -0.71 -24.68
C ILE A 506 -17.45 -1.96 -25.51
N PRO A 507 -16.19 -2.42 -25.57
CA PRO A 507 -15.86 -3.72 -26.18
C PRO A 507 -16.55 -4.87 -25.45
N ASP A 508 -16.86 -5.98 -26.14
CA ASP A 508 -17.57 -7.13 -25.57
C ASP A 508 -16.84 -7.80 -24.39
N TYR A 509 -15.51 -7.69 -24.35
CA TYR A 509 -14.69 -8.21 -23.26
C TYR A 509 -14.64 -7.28 -22.03
N CYS A 510 -15.25 -6.09 -22.09
CA CYS A 510 -15.28 -5.11 -21.02
C CYS A 510 -16.66 -5.06 -20.33
N ALA A 511 -16.70 -4.55 -19.10
CA ALA A 511 -17.91 -4.28 -18.35
C ALA A 511 -17.81 -2.93 -17.64
N LEU A 512 -18.97 -2.31 -17.36
CA LEU A 512 -19.05 -1.12 -16.51
C LEU A 512 -19.02 -1.54 -15.05
N ILE A 513 -17.96 -1.19 -14.34
CA ILE A 513 -17.77 -1.55 -12.93
C ILE A 513 -18.01 -0.32 -12.05
N ARG A 514 -18.91 -0.47 -11.08
CA ARG A 514 -19.15 0.52 -10.02
C ARG A 514 -18.13 0.38 -8.90
N ARG A 515 -17.72 1.50 -8.31
CA ARG A 515 -16.71 1.52 -7.25
C ARG A 515 -17.10 2.41 -6.08
N ALA A 516 -16.78 1.94 -4.88
CA ALA A 516 -16.81 2.71 -3.64
C ALA A 516 -15.43 2.69 -2.98
N ILE A 517 -14.97 3.85 -2.49
CA ILE A 517 -13.77 3.98 -1.68
C ILE A 517 -14.22 4.27 -0.25
N VAL A 518 -13.92 3.37 0.67
CA VAL A 518 -14.19 3.54 2.10
C VAL A 518 -12.94 4.04 2.77
N THR A 519 -13.04 5.20 3.41
CA THR A 519 -11.98 5.77 4.26
C THR A 519 -12.34 5.61 5.73
N PRO A 520 -11.43 5.94 6.66
CA PRO A 520 -11.73 5.89 8.08
C PRO A 520 -12.94 6.74 8.45
N THR A 521 -13.10 7.94 7.88
CA THR A 521 -14.19 8.84 8.28
C THR A 521 -15.37 8.87 7.30
N ARG A 522 -15.18 8.49 6.03
CA ARG A 522 -16.22 8.60 4.99
C ARG A 522 -16.30 7.37 4.07
N MET A 523 -17.19 7.45 3.08
CA MET A 523 -17.23 6.60 1.90
C MET A 523 -17.48 7.47 0.66
N TYR A 524 -16.89 7.10 -0.47
CA TYR A 524 -16.93 7.85 -1.72
C TYR A 524 -17.32 6.94 -2.87
N PHE A 525 -18.45 7.20 -3.52
CA PHE A 525 -18.78 6.52 -4.77
C PHE A 525 -18.04 7.13 -5.96
N SER A 526 -17.88 6.35 -7.02
CA SER A 526 -17.26 6.80 -8.27
C SER A 526 -18.17 6.50 -9.44
N THR A 527 -18.21 7.40 -10.42
CA THR A 527 -18.86 7.15 -11.70
C THR A 527 -18.36 5.80 -12.27
N PRO A 528 -19.25 4.95 -12.82
CA PRO A 528 -18.85 3.64 -13.35
C PRO A 528 -17.74 3.75 -14.39
N THR A 529 -16.72 2.88 -14.29
CA THR A 529 -15.58 2.86 -15.22
C THR A 529 -15.58 1.59 -16.06
N VAL A 530 -15.11 1.71 -17.30
CA VAL A 530 -14.94 0.57 -18.21
C VAL A 530 -13.69 -0.22 -17.78
N GLU A 531 -13.88 -1.46 -17.37
CA GLU A 531 -12.79 -2.39 -17.04
C GLU A 531 -12.93 -3.67 -17.87
N THR A 532 -11.81 -4.31 -18.19
CA THR A 532 -11.83 -5.68 -18.74
C THR A 532 -12.54 -6.60 -17.74
N SER A 533 -13.54 -7.34 -18.21
CA SER A 533 -14.41 -8.16 -17.36
C SER A 533 -13.68 -9.38 -16.78
N ASN A 534 -14.32 -10.02 -15.79
CA ASN A 534 -13.91 -11.29 -15.23
C ASN A 534 -15.04 -12.32 -15.39
N ARG A 535 -14.75 -13.59 -15.07
CA ARG A 535 -15.69 -14.70 -15.24
C ARG A 535 -17.03 -14.47 -14.55
N VAL A 536 -17.01 -13.97 -13.31
CA VAL A 536 -18.21 -13.76 -12.51
C VAL A 536 -19.07 -12.65 -13.10
N VAL A 537 -18.48 -11.47 -13.34
CA VAL A 537 -19.21 -10.32 -13.89
C VAL A 537 -19.77 -10.64 -15.28
N ARG A 538 -19.00 -11.35 -16.11
CA ARG A 538 -19.43 -11.78 -17.45
C ARG A 538 -20.59 -12.77 -17.41
N ARG A 539 -20.62 -13.72 -16.46
CA ARG A 539 -21.76 -14.64 -16.28
C ARG A 539 -23.04 -13.90 -15.90
N TYR A 540 -22.92 -12.90 -15.02
CA TYR A 540 -24.03 -12.14 -14.47
C TYR A 540 -24.18 -10.76 -15.12
N GLN A 541 -23.82 -10.62 -16.41
CA GLN A 541 -23.81 -9.35 -17.13
C GLN A 541 -25.18 -8.64 -17.14
N HIS A 542 -26.28 -9.41 -17.21
CA HIS A 542 -27.65 -8.91 -17.16
C HIS A 542 -28.01 -8.18 -15.86
N ILE A 543 -27.27 -8.44 -14.77
CA ILE A 543 -27.38 -7.75 -13.47
C ILE A 543 -26.03 -7.15 -13.04
N GLN A 544 -25.18 -6.75 -13.99
CA GLN A 544 -23.85 -6.18 -13.68
C GLN A 544 -23.93 -4.97 -12.71
N ASP A 545 -25.05 -4.26 -12.73
CA ASP A 545 -25.34 -3.10 -11.90
C ASP A 545 -25.39 -3.41 -10.39
N HIS A 546 -25.59 -4.68 -10.04
CA HIS A 546 -25.60 -5.16 -8.67
C HIS A 546 -24.20 -5.39 -8.09
N PHE A 547 -23.14 -5.38 -8.92
CA PHE A 547 -21.77 -5.52 -8.45
C PHE A 547 -21.16 -4.17 -8.04
N LEU A 548 -20.49 -4.16 -6.89
CA LEU A 548 -19.76 -3.01 -6.37
C LEU A 548 -18.34 -3.42 -5.98
N ARG A 549 -17.33 -2.79 -6.57
CA ARG A 549 -15.94 -2.93 -6.15
C ARG A 549 -15.67 -1.95 -5.00
N VAL A 550 -15.42 -2.46 -3.81
CA VAL A 550 -15.15 -1.66 -2.62
C VAL A 550 -13.65 -1.66 -2.36
N GLN A 551 -13.04 -0.48 -2.26
CA GLN A 551 -11.64 -0.31 -1.88
C GLN A 551 -11.53 0.40 -0.54
N PHE A 552 -10.59 -0.04 0.29
CA PHE A 552 -10.27 0.54 1.58
C PHE A 552 -8.96 1.32 1.50
N THR A 553 -9.02 2.60 1.83
CA THR A 553 -7.88 3.51 1.91
C THR A 553 -7.89 4.20 3.28
N ASP A 554 -6.81 4.91 3.63
CA ASP A 554 -6.89 5.97 4.63
C ASP A 554 -7.73 7.12 4.04
N GLU A 555 -7.62 8.35 4.56
CA GLU A 555 -8.29 9.49 3.92
C GLU A 555 -7.87 9.64 2.44
N LEU A 556 -8.76 10.23 1.62
CA LEU A 556 -8.70 10.17 0.17
C LEU A 556 -7.36 10.65 -0.41
N LEU A 557 -6.77 11.67 0.21
CA LEU A 557 -5.47 12.24 -0.18
C LEU A 557 -4.26 11.52 0.45
N ASP A 558 -4.47 10.64 1.44
CA ASP A 558 -3.42 9.87 2.10
C ASP A 558 -3.16 8.50 1.47
N GLY A 559 -4.17 7.95 0.78
CA GLY A 559 -4.02 6.73 -0.01
C GLY A 559 -4.03 5.46 0.84
N ARG A 560 -3.17 4.48 0.53
CA ARG A 560 -3.27 3.13 1.10
C ARG A 560 -3.02 3.09 2.61
N ILE A 561 -3.88 2.38 3.35
CA ILE A 561 -3.66 2.04 4.77
C ILE A 561 -2.40 1.18 4.88
N ARG A 562 -1.43 1.62 5.68
CA ARG A 562 -0.17 0.89 5.89
C ARG A 562 -0.26 0.03 7.14
N ALA A 563 0.35 -1.15 7.09
CA ALA A 563 0.50 -2.00 8.27
C ALA A 563 1.36 -1.29 9.33
N CYS A 564 0.91 -1.32 10.58
CA CYS A 564 1.61 -0.72 11.73
C CYS A 564 1.98 -1.81 12.74
N GLU A 565 3.14 -1.67 13.39
CA GLU A 565 3.59 -2.64 14.40
C GLU A 565 2.85 -2.52 15.75
N VAL A 566 2.15 -1.40 15.96
CA VAL A 566 1.46 -1.06 17.20
C VAL A 566 -0.05 -1.09 16.94
N ASP A 567 -0.84 -1.47 17.95
CA ASP A 567 -2.32 -1.47 17.90
C ASP A 567 -2.92 -0.05 17.90
N ARG A 568 -2.19 0.92 17.34
CA ARG A 568 -2.55 2.33 17.23
C ARG A 568 -3.63 2.60 16.19
N ASP A 569 -3.72 1.75 15.19
CA ASP A 569 -4.58 1.94 14.02
C ASP A 569 -5.73 0.92 13.98
N ASP A 570 -6.01 0.24 15.11
CA ASP A 570 -6.99 -0.86 15.18
C ASP A 570 -8.42 -0.43 14.85
N GLU A 571 -8.81 0.81 15.16
CA GLU A 571 -10.12 1.33 14.77
C GLU A 571 -10.29 1.40 13.25
N LEU A 572 -9.21 1.64 12.48
CA LEU A 572 -9.27 1.61 11.01
C LEU A 572 -9.72 0.24 10.52
N TYR A 573 -9.08 -0.80 11.04
CA TYR A 573 -9.38 -2.18 10.68
C TYR A 573 -10.74 -2.64 11.22
N ALA A 574 -11.20 -2.09 12.35
CA ALA A 574 -12.55 -2.32 12.87
C ALA A 574 -13.62 -1.78 11.91
N ARG A 575 -13.43 -0.59 11.34
CA ARG A 575 -14.32 -0.06 10.29
C ARG A 575 -14.30 -0.92 9.03
N VAL A 576 -13.13 -1.34 8.55
CA VAL A 576 -13.03 -2.28 7.41
C VAL A 576 -13.79 -3.57 7.71
N CYS A 577 -13.63 -4.11 8.93
CA CYS A 577 -14.35 -5.30 9.38
C CYS A 577 -15.88 -5.10 9.38
N ARG A 578 -16.38 -3.95 9.87
CA ARG A 578 -17.80 -3.59 9.79
C ARG A 578 -18.30 -3.65 8.35
N VAL A 579 -17.58 -3.05 7.40
CA VAL A 579 -17.99 -3.09 5.97
C VAL A 579 -17.96 -4.51 5.43
N MET A 580 -16.92 -5.29 5.72
CA MET A 580 -16.79 -6.67 5.23
C MET A 580 -17.86 -7.62 5.80
N THR A 581 -18.40 -7.34 6.98
CA THR A 581 -19.39 -8.18 7.66
C THR A 581 -20.82 -7.70 7.46
N GLN A 582 -21.07 -6.39 7.53
CA GLN A 582 -22.40 -5.78 7.44
C GLN A 582 -22.73 -5.23 6.05
N GLY A 583 -21.75 -4.97 5.19
CA GLY A 583 -21.96 -4.43 3.85
C GLY A 583 -22.16 -2.92 3.78
N ILE A 584 -22.55 -2.47 2.58
CA ILE A 584 -22.84 -1.05 2.25
C ILE A 584 -24.31 -0.95 1.85
N ARG A 585 -25.01 0.08 2.35
CA ARG A 585 -26.41 0.34 2.03
C ARG A 585 -26.58 1.69 1.33
N MET A 586 -27.47 1.71 0.35
CA MET A 586 -27.99 2.89 -0.36
C MET A 586 -29.51 2.72 -0.46
N GLY A 587 -30.30 3.41 0.37
CA GLY A 587 -31.75 3.15 0.45
C GLY A 587 -32.04 1.66 0.64
N LYS A 588 -32.86 1.09 -0.26
CA LYS A 588 -33.14 -0.35 -0.33
C LYS A 588 -32.04 -1.25 -0.88
N TRP A 589 -31.04 -0.71 -1.57
CA TRP A 589 -29.94 -1.50 -2.13
C TRP A 589 -28.90 -1.82 -1.05
N HIS A 590 -28.64 -3.10 -0.83
CA HIS A 590 -27.69 -3.59 0.18
C HIS A 590 -26.62 -4.49 -0.45
N TRP A 591 -25.41 -3.97 -0.59
CA TRP A 591 -24.27 -4.74 -1.09
C TRP A 591 -23.59 -5.51 0.04
N LYS A 592 -23.60 -6.83 -0.08
CA LYS A 592 -22.93 -7.76 0.84
C LYS A 592 -21.60 -8.22 0.27
N PHE A 593 -20.66 -8.58 1.15
CA PHE A 593 -19.35 -9.08 0.73
C PHE A 593 -19.50 -10.36 -0.10
N LEU A 594 -18.92 -10.37 -1.32
CA LEU A 594 -18.95 -11.51 -2.23
C LEU A 594 -17.62 -12.27 -2.19
N ALA A 595 -16.52 -11.67 -2.64
CA ALA A 595 -15.20 -12.29 -2.70
C ALA A 595 -14.13 -11.27 -3.13
N PHE A 596 -12.87 -11.67 -3.13
CA PHE A 596 -11.76 -10.86 -3.66
C PHE A 596 -10.76 -11.76 -4.40
N GLY A 597 -10.12 -11.21 -5.43
CA GLY A 597 -8.97 -11.80 -6.10
C GLY A 597 -7.63 -11.29 -5.57
N ASN A 598 -6.53 -11.80 -6.14
CA ASN A 598 -5.17 -11.42 -5.73
C ASN A 598 -4.85 -9.95 -6.04
N SER A 599 -5.33 -9.42 -7.16
CA SER A 599 -5.18 -8.00 -7.49
C SER A 599 -5.96 -7.15 -6.49
N GLN A 600 -7.21 -7.50 -6.21
CA GLN A 600 -8.05 -6.73 -5.29
C GLN A 600 -7.47 -6.71 -3.87
N ILE A 601 -7.06 -7.84 -3.27
CA ILE A 601 -6.53 -7.83 -1.90
C ILE A 601 -5.22 -7.03 -1.77
N ARG A 602 -4.35 -7.02 -2.80
CA ARG A 602 -3.13 -6.18 -2.83
C ARG A 602 -3.44 -4.69 -2.86
N GLU A 603 -4.55 -4.32 -3.47
CA GLU A 603 -5.06 -2.95 -3.50
C GLU A 603 -5.96 -2.61 -2.30
N SER A 604 -6.09 -3.53 -1.34
CA SER A 604 -7.05 -3.42 -0.23
C SER A 604 -8.49 -3.25 -0.74
N ALA A 605 -8.88 -4.04 -1.72
CA ALA A 605 -10.21 -4.02 -2.35
C ALA A 605 -10.89 -5.40 -2.36
N ALA A 606 -12.22 -5.41 -2.53
CA ALA A 606 -13.05 -6.61 -2.65
C ALA A 606 -14.30 -6.34 -3.49
N PHE A 607 -14.91 -7.40 -4.02
CA PHE A 607 -16.22 -7.34 -4.68
C PHE A 607 -17.35 -7.56 -3.67
N PHE A 608 -18.36 -6.74 -3.79
CA PHE A 608 -19.63 -6.84 -3.09
C PHE A 608 -20.76 -6.96 -4.11
N PHE A 609 -21.88 -7.54 -3.68
CA PHE A 609 -23.03 -7.80 -4.54
C PHE A 609 -24.33 -7.45 -3.82
N CYS A 610 -25.21 -6.73 -4.52
CA CYS A 610 -26.56 -6.43 -4.05
C CYS A 610 -27.50 -7.53 -4.53
N GLU A 611 -28.09 -8.28 -3.60
CA GLU A 611 -29.02 -9.36 -3.94
C GLU A 611 -30.32 -8.74 -4.50
N PRO A 612 -30.83 -9.20 -5.66
CA PRO A 612 -32.11 -8.74 -6.17
C PRO A 612 -33.26 -9.08 -5.22
N GLU A 613 -34.32 -8.26 -5.20
CA GLU A 613 -35.48 -8.44 -4.32
C GLU A 613 -36.24 -9.75 -4.57
N ASP A 614 -36.17 -10.30 -5.78
CA ASP A 614 -36.78 -11.58 -6.15
C ASP A 614 -36.04 -12.81 -5.59
N GLY A 615 -34.87 -12.61 -4.96
CA GLY A 615 -34.04 -13.68 -4.43
C GLY A 615 -33.46 -14.63 -5.47
N SER A 616 -33.52 -14.27 -6.76
CA SER A 616 -33.06 -15.12 -7.87
C SER A 616 -31.56 -15.44 -7.79
N VAL A 617 -30.75 -14.50 -7.31
CA VAL A 617 -29.29 -14.62 -7.21
C VAL A 617 -28.81 -14.08 -5.85
N THR A 618 -28.03 -14.86 -5.13
CA THR A 618 -27.46 -14.50 -3.82
C THR A 618 -25.94 -14.58 -3.85
N CYS A 619 -25.27 -13.97 -2.87
CA CYS A 619 -23.81 -14.10 -2.76
C CYS A 619 -23.36 -15.57 -2.66
N ASP A 620 -24.14 -16.39 -1.95
CA ASP A 620 -23.83 -17.81 -1.77
C ASP A 620 -24.13 -18.64 -3.02
N SER A 621 -25.20 -18.32 -3.77
CA SER A 621 -25.45 -19.01 -5.05
C SER A 621 -24.37 -18.67 -6.09
N ILE A 622 -23.88 -17.43 -6.12
CA ILE A 622 -22.74 -17.05 -6.96
C ILE A 622 -21.49 -17.83 -6.55
N ARG A 623 -21.18 -17.93 -5.25
CA ARG A 623 -20.01 -18.71 -4.76
C ARG A 623 -20.13 -20.19 -5.07
N GLN A 624 -21.31 -20.79 -4.94
CA GLN A 624 -21.56 -22.18 -5.34
C GLN A 624 -21.35 -22.39 -6.84
N TRP A 625 -21.79 -21.44 -7.66
CA TRP A 625 -21.59 -21.50 -9.11
C TRP A 625 -20.10 -21.44 -9.51
N MET A 626 -19.24 -20.78 -8.71
CA MET A 626 -17.81 -20.67 -9.03
C MET A 626 -17.10 -22.04 -9.09
N GLY A 627 -17.57 -23.05 -8.35
CA GLY A 627 -17.00 -24.39 -8.33
C GLY A 627 -17.17 -25.11 -7.00
N ASN A 628 -16.65 -26.33 -6.92
CA ASN A 628 -16.63 -27.14 -5.71
C ASN A 628 -15.35 -26.89 -4.89
N PHE A 629 -15.52 -26.36 -3.68
CA PHE A 629 -14.42 -26.04 -2.76
C PHE A 629 -14.43 -26.91 -1.49
N ASP A 630 -15.26 -27.95 -1.43
CA ASP A 630 -15.53 -28.74 -0.22
C ASP A 630 -14.29 -29.45 0.34
N HIS A 631 -13.31 -29.76 -0.51
CA HIS A 631 -12.03 -30.38 -0.14
C HIS A 631 -11.03 -29.39 0.48
N ILE A 632 -11.30 -28.08 0.45
CA ILE A 632 -10.37 -27.04 0.91
C ILE A 632 -10.63 -26.72 2.38
N THR A 633 -9.62 -26.92 3.22
CA THR A 633 -9.68 -26.72 4.68
C THR A 633 -8.94 -25.48 5.18
N SER A 634 -8.36 -24.68 4.29
CA SER A 634 -7.60 -23.47 4.65
C SER A 634 -8.23 -22.23 4.03
N VAL A 635 -8.48 -21.20 4.84
CA VAL A 635 -9.10 -19.94 4.39
C VAL A 635 -8.27 -19.25 3.32
N ALA A 636 -6.94 -19.24 3.48
CA ALA A 636 -6.04 -18.64 2.49
C ALA A 636 -6.11 -19.35 1.14
N LYS A 637 -6.17 -20.70 1.14
CA LYS A 637 -6.35 -21.48 -0.09
C LYS A 637 -7.74 -21.24 -0.69
N LEU A 638 -8.79 -21.24 0.12
CA LEU A 638 -10.16 -20.97 -0.33
C LEU A 638 -10.28 -19.59 -0.98
N ALA A 639 -9.75 -18.55 -0.33
CA ALA A 639 -9.69 -17.19 -0.86
C ALA A 639 -8.96 -17.14 -2.21
N ALA A 640 -7.81 -17.81 -2.32
CA ALA A 640 -7.07 -17.89 -3.57
C ALA A 640 -7.82 -18.68 -4.67
N ARG A 641 -8.71 -19.62 -4.34
CA ARG A 641 -9.50 -20.39 -5.32
C ARG A 641 -10.74 -19.61 -5.79
N LEU A 642 -11.49 -19.00 -4.88
CA LEU A 642 -12.56 -18.06 -5.23
C LEU A 642 -12.04 -16.89 -6.06
N GLY A 643 -10.91 -16.32 -5.63
CA GLY A 643 -10.28 -15.18 -6.27
C GLY A 643 -9.86 -15.39 -7.72
N GLN A 644 -9.62 -16.64 -8.15
CA GLN A 644 -9.29 -16.93 -9.54
C GLN A 644 -10.44 -16.62 -10.51
N CYS A 645 -11.69 -16.72 -10.07
CA CYS A 645 -12.86 -16.35 -10.87
C CYS A 645 -12.99 -14.83 -11.10
N PHE A 646 -12.27 -14.03 -10.31
CA PHE A 646 -12.17 -12.57 -10.46
C PHE A 646 -10.92 -12.11 -11.18
N SER A 647 -10.15 -13.05 -11.76
CA SER A 647 -9.05 -12.69 -12.66
C SER A 647 -9.62 -11.92 -13.85
N THR A 648 -8.97 -10.82 -14.21
CA THR A 648 -9.26 -10.09 -15.45
C THR A 648 -8.86 -10.98 -16.63
N THR A 649 -9.85 -11.39 -17.44
CA THR A 649 -9.66 -12.37 -18.52
C THR A 649 -10.57 -12.08 -19.70
N ARG A 650 -10.13 -12.47 -20.90
CA ARG A 650 -10.96 -12.48 -22.12
C ARG A 650 -11.43 -13.91 -22.40
N LEU A 651 -12.74 -14.09 -22.57
CA LEU A 651 -13.31 -15.38 -22.96
C LEU A 651 -13.08 -15.59 -24.46
N LEU A 652 -12.61 -16.77 -24.84
CA LEU A 652 -12.47 -17.11 -26.26
C LEU A 652 -13.85 -17.45 -26.84
N HIS A 653 -14.48 -16.50 -27.54
CA HIS A 653 -15.89 -16.61 -27.97
C HIS A 653 -16.15 -17.62 -29.11
N CYS A 654 -15.13 -17.96 -29.89
CA CYS A 654 -15.26 -18.84 -31.05
C CYS A 654 -15.49 -20.32 -30.69
N ILE A 655 -15.36 -20.71 -29.40
CA ILE A 655 -15.64 -22.06 -28.92
C ILE A 655 -16.39 -22.03 -27.58
N SER A 656 -17.34 -22.95 -27.38
CA SER A 656 -18.03 -23.08 -26.09
C SER A 656 -17.12 -23.64 -25.00
N SER A 657 -16.35 -24.68 -25.33
CA SER A 657 -15.35 -25.31 -24.45
C SER A 657 -14.37 -26.14 -25.29
N PRO A 658 -13.07 -26.15 -24.94
CA PRO A 658 -12.10 -27.00 -25.61
C PRO A 658 -12.29 -28.48 -25.22
N ARG A 659 -11.77 -29.40 -26.04
CA ARG A 659 -11.72 -30.82 -25.68
C ARG A 659 -10.56 -31.05 -24.71
N ILE A 660 -10.85 -31.48 -23.50
CA ILE A 660 -9.84 -31.62 -22.45
C ILE A 660 -9.30 -33.06 -22.43
N ALA A 661 -7.99 -33.21 -22.61
CA ALA A 661 -7.27 -34.45 -22.33
C ALA A 661 -6.47 -34.30 -21.03
N ARG A 662 -6.56 -35.26 -20.11
CA ARG A 662 -5.79 -35.25 -18.87
C ARG A 662 -4.46 -35.99 -19.07
N ILE A 663 -3.36 -35.38 -18.66
CA ILE A 663 -2.00 -35.97 -18.72
C ILE A 663 -1.33 -35.87 -17.33
N PRO A 664 -0.49 -36.84 -16.93
CA PRO A 664 0.11 -36.86 -15.59
C PRO A 664 1.23 -35.83 -15.45
N ASP A 665 1.42 -35.19 -14.30
CA ASP A 665 2.63 -34.38 -14.05
C ASP A 665 3.92 -35.21 -14.15
N VAL A 666 5.03 -34.55 -14.48
CA VAL A 666 6.36 -35.16 -14.49
C VAL A 666 7.12 -34.73 -13.25
N GLU A 667 7.45 -35.69 -12.40
CA GLU A 667 8.13 -35.47 -11.12
C GLU A 667 9.49 -36.17 -11.10
N SER A 668 10.47 -35.62 -10.39
CA SER A 668 11.71 -36.34 -10.07
C SER A 668 11.52 -37.34 -8.95
N GLU A 669 12.47 -38.26 -8.80
CA GLU A 669 12.57 -39.17 -7.66
C GLU A 669 12.64 -38.43 -6.31
N ASN A 670 13.08 -37.17 -6.31
CA ASN A 670 13.17 -36.32 -5.13
C ASN A 670 11.87 -35.53 -4.82
N GLY A 671 10.80 -35.75 -5.58
CA GLY A 671 9.49 -35.11 -5.36
C GLY A 671 9.35 -33.68 -5.89
N PHE A 672 10.22 -33.25 -6.81
CA PHE A 672 10.06 -31.96 -7.49
C PHE A 672 9.26 -32.13 -8.79
N CYS A 673 8.25 -31.30 -9.01
CA CYS A 673 7.43 -31.31 -10.21
C CYS A 673 8.03 -30.40 -11.30
N PHE A 674 8.37 -30.98 -12.46
CA PHE A 674 8.94 -30.27 -13.61
C PHE A 674 7.88 -29.61 -14.50
N THR A 675 6.62 -29.96 -14.28
CA THR A 675 5.48 -29.51 -15.09
C THR A 675 4.43 -28.77 -14.27
N ASP A 676 4.80 -28.21 -13.11
CA ASP A 676 3.87 -27.52 -12.22
C ASP A 676 3.27 -26.29 -12.92
N GLY A 677 1.98 -26.35 -13.21
CA GLY A 677 1.23 -25.24 -13.79
C GLY A 677 1.21 -25.19 -15.33
N ILE A 678 1.84 -26.12 -16.04
CA ILE A 678 1.94 -26.11 -17.51
C ILE A 678 1.20 -27.26 -18.21
N GLY A 679 0.51 -26.93 -19.29
CA GLY A 679 -0.22 -27.86 -20.15
C GLY A 679 0.05 -27.58 -21.64
N LYS A 680 -0.71 -28.23 -22.52
CA LYS A 680 -0.53 -28.11 -23.98
C LYS A 680 -1.78 -27.59 -24.67
N ILE A 681 -1.60 -26.82 -25.74
CA ILE A 681 -2.67 -26.35 -26.63
C ILE A 681 -2.37 -26.77 -28.07
N SER A 682 -3.42 -27.09 -28.80
CA SER A 682 -3.37 -27.39 -30.24
C SER A 682 -3.11 -26.12 -31.06
N LEU A 683 -2.38 -26.25 -32.18
CA LEU A 683 -2.13 -25.13 -33.09
C LEU A 683 -3.42 -24.47 -33.62
N PRO A 684 -4.45 -25.21 -34.08
CA PRO A 684 -5.71 -24.58 -34.51
C PRO A 684 -6.35 -23.72 -33.42
N LEU A 685 -6.31 -24.15 -32.16
CA LEU A 685 -6.86 -23.36 -31.05
C LEU A 685 -5.99 -22.13 -30.73
N ALA A 686 -4.67 -22.22 -30.87
CA ALA A 686 -3.78 -21.06 -30.76
C ALA A 686 -4.01 -20.04 -31.89
N CYS A 687 -4.32 -20.49 -33.11
CA CYS A 687 -4.73 -19.59 -34.21
C CYS A 687 -6.02 -18.84 -33.88
N LEU A 688 -7.02 -19.52 -33.30
CA LEU A 688 -8.27 -18.88 -32.86
C LEU A 688 -8.01 -17.81 -31.79
N VAL A 689 -7.08 -18.07 -30.85
CA VAL A 689 -6.65 -17.05 -29.87
C VAL A 689 -6.03 -15.85 -30.59
N ALA A 690 -5.17 -16.07 -31.59
CA ALA A 690 -4.55 -14.99 -32.35
C ALA A 690 -5.57 -14.15 -33.13
N GLU A 691 -6.59 -14.77 -33.72
CA GLU A 691 -7.66 -14.05 -34.42
C GLU A 691 -8.48 -13.17 -33.46
N ASP A 692 -8.91 -13.72 -32.31
CA ASP A 692 -9.69 -13.00 -31.29
C ASP A 692 -8.88 -11.84 -30.66
N TRP A 693 -7.58 -12.06 -30.43
CA TRP A 693 -6.68 -11.05 -29.87
C TRP A 693 -6.04 -10.13 -30.92
N LYS A 694 -6.34 -10.33 -32.21
CA LYS A 694 -5.77 -9.58 -33.35
C LYS A 694 -4.24 -9.59 -33.36
N LEU A 695 -3.65 -10.75 -33.12
CA LEU A 695 -2.20 -10.98 -33.15
C LEU A 695 -1.76 -11.36 -34.57
N ASP A 696 -0.58 -10.89 -34.98
CA ASP A 696 -0.01 -11.20 -36.30
C ASP A 696 0.30 -12.69 -36.51
N ARG A 697 0.43 -13.45 -35.41
CA ARG A 697 0.79 -14.86 -35.41
C ARG A 697 0.18 -15.60 -34.22
N PRO A 698 -0.01 -16.93 -34.33
CA PRO A 698 -0.34 -17.78 -33.19
C PRO A 698 0.70 -17.64 -32.07
N PRO A 699 0.29 -17.43 -30.82
CA PRO A 699 1.21 -17.37 -29.70
C PRO A 699 1.73 -18.77 -29.34
N SER A 700 3.01 -18.87 -28.99
CA SER A 700 3.63 -20.13 -28.54
C SER A 700 3.08 -20.61 -27.21
N ALA A 701 2.71 -19.67 -26.33
CA ALA A 701 2.11 -19.97 -25.04
C ALA A 701 1.03 -18.95 -24.67
N VAL A 702 0.06 -19.40 -23.88
CA VAL A 702 -1.01 -18.56 -23.34
C VAL A 702 -1.18 -18.82 -21.85
N GLN A 703 -1.24 -17.76 -21.06
CA GLN A 703 -1.64 -17.86 -19.66
C GLN A 703 -3.17 -17.85 -19.61
N PHE A 704 -3.76 -18.83 -18.92
CA PHE A 704 -5.20 -19.06 -18.98
C PHE A 704 -5.86 -19.33 -17.63
N ARG A 705 -7.19 -19.27 -17.67
CA ARG A 705 -8.12 -19.79 -16.68
C ARG A 705 -9.19 -20.61 -17.40
N MET A 706 -9.60 -21.73 -16.83
CA MET A 706 -10.69 -22.54 -17.38
C MET A 706 -11.31 -23.38 -16.26
N GLY A 707 -12.55 -23.09 -15.86
CA GLY A 707 -13.13 -23.71 -14.66
C GLY A 707 -12.22 -23.53 -13.45
N GLY A 708 -11.92 -24.60 -12.73
CA GLY A 708 -10.91 -24.57 -11.65
C GLY A 708 -9.47 -24.82 -12.10
N CYS A 709 -9.20 -24.88 -13.41
CA CYS A 709 -7.86 -24.98 -13.97
C CYS A 709 -7.22 -23.61 -14.17
N LYS A 710 -5.91 -23.54 -13.87
CA LYS A 710 -5.10 -22.32 -13.95
C LYS A 710 -3.68 -22.70 -14.40
N GLY A 711 -3.07 -21.87 -15.25
CA GLY A 711 -1.67 -22.05 -15.60
C GLY A 711 -1.31 -21.47 -16.96
N VAL A 712 -0.33 -22.10 -17.61
CA VAL A 712 0.09 -21.83 -18.99
C VAL A 712 -0.25 -23.01 -19.89
N LEU A 713 -0.71 -22.75 -21.12
CA LEU A 713 -0.80 -23.74 -22.19
C LEU A 713 0.19 -23.41 -23.28
N VAL A 714 0.96 -24.40 -23.71
CA VAL A 714 2.00 -24.24 -24.73
C VAL A 714 1.64 -25.00 -25.99
N GLN A 715 1.81 -24.36 -27.14
CA GLN A 715 1.56 -24.98 -28.42
C GLN A 715 2.48 -26.18 -28.60
N TRP A 716 1.92 -27.36 -28.86
CA TRP A 716 2.73 -28.56 -29.07
C TRP A 716 2.25 -29.40 -30.27
N PRO A 717 3.14 -29.88 -31.16
CA PRO A 717 2.76 -30.54 -32.41
C PRO A 717 1.92 -31.81 -32.28
N ASN A 718 1.96 -32.49 -31.13
CA ASN A 718 1.25 -33.74 -30.91
C ASN A 718 -0.22 -33.55 -30.49
N VAL A 719 -0.65 -32.31 -30.20
CA VAL A 719 -2.03 -31.98 -29.80
C VAL A 719 -2.83 -31.64 -31.04
N LYS A 720 -3.98 -32.29 -31.23
CA LYS A 720 -4.76 -32.22 -32.48
C LYS A 720 -6.11 -31.52 -32.28
N GLY A 721 -6.70 -31.06 -33.38
CA GLY A 721 -8.04 -30.46 -33.37
C GLY A 721 -8.12 -29.22 -32.48
N THR A 722 -9.12 -29.19 -31.60
CA THR A 722 -9.35 -28.13 -30.59
C THR A 722 -9.08 -28.65 -29.17
N GLU A 723 -8.12 -29.56 -29.04
CA GLU A 723 -7.75 -30.17 -27.77
C GLU A 723 -6.81 -29.27 -26.97
N ILE A 724 -6.94 -29.39 -25.64
CA ILE A 724 -5.97 -28.92 -24.67
C ILE A 724 -5.62 -30.07 -23.73
N HIS A 725 -4.37 -30.13 -23.30
CA HIS A 725 -3.90 -31.12 -22.33
C HIS A 725 -3.70 -30.44 -20.97
N ILE A 726 -4.36 -30.96 -19.94
CA ILE A 726 -4.34 -30.41 -18.58
C ILE A 726 -3.67 -31.41 -17.62
N ARG A 727 -2.84 -30.88 -16.73
CA ARG A 727 -2.16 -31.65 -15.66
C ARG A 727 -2.82 -31.49 -14.29
N PRO A 728 -2.68 -32.46 -13.36
CA PRO A 728 -3.16 -32.33 -11.98
C PRO A 728 -2.71 -31.04 -11.29
N SER A 729 -1.46 -30.63 -11.51
CA SER A 729 -0.91 -29.37 -11.00
C SER A 729 -1.71 -28.15 -11.46
N GLN A 730 -2.40 -28.19 -12.60
CA GLN A 730 -3.21 -27.06 -13.09
C GLN A 730 -4.63 -27.04 -12.51
N GLU A 731 -5.21 -28.20 -12.19
CA GLU A 731 -6.58 -28.32 -11.66
C GLU A 731 -6.61 -28.05 -10.15
N LYS A 732 -7.05 -26.84 -9.76
CA LYS A 732 -7.03 -26.42 -8.35
C LYS A 732 -8.33 -26.74 -7.61
N PHE A 733 -9.44 -26.89 -8.35
CA PHE A 733 -10.75 -27.33 -7.87
C PHE A 733 -11.62 -27.77 -9.06
N CYS A 734 -12.71 -28.49 -8.81
CA CYS A 734 -13.63 -28.93 -9.86
C CYS A 734 -14.69 -27.87 -10.13
N ALA A 735 -15.06 -27.66 -11.40
CA ALA A 735 -16.13 -26.75 -11.80
C ALA A 735 -16.86 -27.29 -13.03
N GLU A 736 -18.17 -26.99 -13.16
CA GLU A 736 -18.96 -27.37 -14.33
C GLU A 736 -18.64 -26.50 -15.55
N TYR A 737 -18.41 -25.21 -15.33
CA TYR A 737 -18.07 -24.25 -16.38
C TYR A 737 -16.61 -24.44 -16.85
N ASN A 738 -16.43 -24.68 -18.16
CA ASN A 738 -15.12 -24.97 -18.77
C ASN A 738 -14.81 -24.07 -19.99
N GLY A 739 -15.29 -22.82 -20.00
CA GLY A 739 -14.90 -21.84 -21.01
C GLY A 739 -13.42 -21.47 -20.88
N LEU A 740 -12.70 -21.42 -22.01
CA LEU A 740 -11.28 -21.05 -22.05
C LEU A 740 -11.12 -19.54 -22.00
N GLU A 741 -10.47 -19.04 -20.95
CA GLU A 741 -10.27 -17.62 -20.72
C GLU A 741 -8.78 -17.29 -20.74
N ILE A 742 -8.40 -16.33 -21.59
CA ILE A 742 -7.01 -15.91 -21.79
C ILE A 742 -6.71 -14.68 -20.93
N ILE A 743 -5.61 -14.73 -20.19
CA ILE A 743 -5.07 -13.60 -19.41
C ILE A 743 -4.11 -12.81 -20.28
N ARG A 744 -3.14 -13.50 -20.89
CA ARG A 744 -2.10 -12.93 -21.76
C ARG A 744 -1.48 -14.00 -22.64
N CYS A 745 -0.83 -13.57 -23.72
CA CYS A 745 -0.10 -14.41 -24.66
C CYS A 745 1.42 -14.24 -24.49
N SER A 746 2.20 -15.22 -24.94
CA SER A 746 3.66 -15.13 -25.02
C SER A 746 4.07 -13.96 -25.90
N GLN A 747 4.90 -13.05 -25.36
CA GLN A 747 5.42 -11.89 -26.06
C GLN A 747 6.81 -11.56 -25.53
N PHE A 748 7.70 -11.10 -26.41
CA PHE A 748 8.99 -10.56 -26.01
C PHE A 748 8.80 -9.26 -25.24
N SER A 749 9.37 -9.19 -24.03
CA SER A 749 9.52 -7.96 -23.26
C SER A 749 11.00 -7.78 -22.93
N CYS A 750 11.52 -6.55 -23.06
CA CYS A 750 12.92 -6.29 -22.78
C CYS A 750 13.22 -6.46 -21.28
N ALA A 751 14.31 -7.17 -20.94
CA ALA A 751 14.69 -7.35 -19.54
C ALA A 751 15.16 -6.03 -18.93
N THR A 752 14.82 -5.85 -17.65
CA THR A 752 15.33 -4.75 -16.83
C THR A 752 15.80 -5.29 -15.50
N LEU A 753 16.99 -4.91 -15.08
CA LEU A 753 17.45 -5.11 -13.72
C LEU A 753 16.72 -4.14 -12.79
N ASN A 754 16.58 -4.55 -11.53
CA ASN A 754 16.10 -3.73 -10.45
C ASN A 754 17.14 -3.73 -9.31
N ARG A 755 16.94 -2.89 -8.29
CA ARG A 755 17.86 -2.80 -7.14
C ARG A 755 18.19 -4.14 -6.48
N GLN A 756 17.21 -5.05 -6.37
CA GLN A 756 17.41 -6.34 -5.73
C GLN A 756 18.25 -7.26 -6.64
N THR A 757 17.91 -7.37 -7.92
CA THR A 757 18.68 -8.18 -8.88
C THR A 757 20.13 -7.69 -9.02
N ILE A 758 20.35 -6.36 -9.08
CA ILE A 758 21.70 -5.77 -9.14
C ILE A 758 22.52 -6.18 -7.92
N LEU A 759 21.93 -6.07 -6.73
CA LEU A 759 22.58 -6.47 -5.48
C LEU A 759 22.99 -7.94 -5.50
N ILE A 760 22.10 -8.84 -5.96
CA ILE A 760 22.41 -10.27 -6.05
C ILE A 760 23.53 -10.54 -7.06
N LEU A 761 23.48 -9.91 -8.24
CA LEU A 761 24.52 -10.09 -9.27
C LEU A 761 25.89 -9.57 -8.79
N SER A 762 25.93 -8.42 -8.13
CA SER A 762 27.15 -7.90 -7.48
C SER A 762 27.69 -8.89 -6.43
N CYS A 763 26.82 -9.47 -5.60
CA CYS A 763 27.20 -10.49 -4.62
C CYS A 763 27.77 -11.77 -5.26
N LEU A 764 27.30 -12.14 -6.45
CA LEU A 764 27.78 -13.30 -7.22
C LEU A 764 29.05 -12.98 -8.05
N GLY A 765 29.57 -11.75 -7.97
CA GLY A 765 30.85 -11.35 -8.52
C GLY A 765 30.80 -10.56 -9.83
N VAL A 766 29.63 -10.06 -10.26
CA VAL A 766 29.54 -9.09 -11.36
C VAL A 766 30.12 -7.75 -10.89
N SER A 767 31.00 -7.14 -11.70
CA SER A 767 31.62 -5.86 -11.35
C SER A 767 30.60 -4.73 -11.31
N ASP A 768 30.63 -3.91 -10.25
CA ASP A 768 29.71 -2.79 -10.08
C ASP A 768 29.81 -1.76 -11.23
N GLU A 769 31.00 -1.62 -11.82
CA GLU A 769 31.24 -0.70 -12.94
C GLU A 769 30.41 -1.04 -14.18
N VAL A 770 30.06 -2.32 -14.38
CA VAL A 770 29.17 -2.73 -15.47
C VAL A 770 27.82 -2.05 -15.34
N PHE A 771 27.26 -1.98 -14.13
CA PHE A 771 25.96 -1.33 -13.91
C PHE A 771 26.05 0.19 -14.06
N ILE A 772 27.16 0.79 -13.63
CA ILE A 772 27.41 2.23 -13.77
C ILE A 772 27.52 2.62 -15.25
N ASP A 773 28.28 1.86 -16.03
CA ASP A 773 28.45 2.09 -17.47
C ASP A 773 27.12 1.91 -18.23
N MET A 774 26.34 0.89 -17.87
CA MET A 774 24.99 0.69 -18.42
C MET A 774 24.06 1.87 -18.11
N MET A 775 24.09 2.38 -16.88
CA MET A 775 23.32 3.55 -16.47
C MET A 775 23.73 4.80 -17.25
N ALA A 776 25.03 5.06 -17.35
CA ALA A 776 25.58 6.20 -18.08
C ALA A 776 25.19 6.15 -19.57
N SER A 777 25.29 4.98 -20.18
CA SER A 777 24.90 4.75 -21.58
C SER A 777 23.40 5.00 -21.81
N GLN A 778 22.54 4.54 -20.90
CA GLN A 778 21.10 4.78 -21.00
C GLN A 778 20.73 6.26 -20.87
N ILE A 779 21.38 6.99 -19.97
CA ILE A 779 21.17 8.44 -19.82
C ILE A 779 21.59 9.16 -21.11
N ALA A 780 22.75 8.81 -21.67
CA ALA A 780 23.22 9.37 -22.93
C ALA A 780 22.25 9.10 -24.10
N ASN A 781 21.69 7.88 -24.18
CA ASN A 781 20.71 7.53 -25.20
C ASN A 781 19.39 8.31 -25.04
N PHE A 782 18.92 8.54 -23.81
CA PHE A 782 17.75 9.39 -23.58
C PHE A 782 17.99 10.84 -23.98
N ASP A 783 19.21 11.36 -23.79
CA ASP A 783 19.57 12.71 -24.21
C ASP A 783 19.64 12.82 -25.73
N ALA A 784 20.25 11.84 -26.40
CA ALA A 784 20.30 11.75 -27.86
C ALA A 784 18.89 11.69 -28.48
N ALA A 785 17.97 10.90 -27.90
CA ALA A 785 16.58 10.77 -28.34
C ALA A 785 15.78 12.09 -28.31
N MET A 786 16.24 13.13 -27.63
CA MET A 786 15.58 14.44 -27.68
C MET A 786 15.88 15.20 -28.97
N THR A 787 16.92 14.80 -29.69
CA THR A 787 17.43 15.50 -30.89
C THR A 787 17.45 14.62 -32.13
N ASP A 788 17.69 13.33 -31.97
CA ASP A 788 17.71 12.36 -33.06
C ASP A 788 16.41 11.55 -33.10
N LYS A 789 15.77 11.57 -34.28
CA LYS A 789 14.51 10.86 -34.53
C LYS A 789 14.71 9.35 -34.47
N ASP A 790 15.77 8.85 -35.08
CA ASP A 790 15.94 7.40 -35.26
C ASP A 790 16.24 6.74 -33.90
N THR A 791 17.15 7.33 -33.11
CA THR A 791 17.37 6.93 -31.72
C THR A 791 16.08 6.98 -30.89
N ALA A 792 15.26 8.03 -31.04
CA ALA A 792 14.02 8.16 -30.28
C ALA A 792 13.01 7.05 -30.63
N VAL A 793 12.82 6.78 -31.92
CA VAL A 793 11.94 5.72 -32.40
C VAL A 793 12.42 4.35 -31.91
N GLU A 794 13.71 4.08 -32.02
CA GLU A 794 14.32 2.83 -31.54
C GLU A 794 14.05 2.60 -30.04
N LEU A 795 14.30 3.60 -29.19
CA LEU A 795 14.08 3.47 -27.75
C LEU A 795 12.60 3.31 -27.40
N LEU A 796 11.69 4.00 -28.10
CA LEU A 796 10.26 3.90 -27.87
C LEU A 796 9.68 2.55 -28.31
N ASP A 797 10.17 1.99 -29.42
CA ASP A 797 9.79 0.67 -29.90
C ASP A 797 10.41 -0.46 -29.06
N ASN A 798 11.61 -0.25 -28.51
CA ASN A 798 12.26 -1.24 -27.65
C ASN A 798 11.64 -1.28 -26.25
N TYR A 799 11.19 -0.12 -25.73
CA TYR A 799 10.63 0.01 -24.39
C TYR A 799 9.12 0.22 -24.41
N VAL A 800 8.42 -0.73 -25.03
CA VAL A 800 6.96 -0.73 -25.13
C VAL A 800 6.32 -0.73 -23.75
N ASP A 801 5.51 0.27 -23.44
CA ASP A 801 4.66 0.25 -22.24
C ASP A 801 3.42 -0.62 -22.45
N GLU A 802 2.83 -1.12 -21.36
CA GLU A 802 1.64 -1.99 -21.40
C GLU A 802 0.44 -1.36 -22.12
N ASN A 803 0.33 -0.03 -22.16
CA ASN A 803 -0.74 0.69 -22.84
C ASN A 803 -0.40 1.05 -24.30
N LEU A 804 0.76 0.63 -24.82
CA LEU A 804 1.25 0.91 -26.18
C LEU A 804 1.36 2.41 -26.51
N THR A 805 1.52 3.24 -25.48
CA THR A 805 1.66 4.70 -25.61
C THR A 805 2.96 5.07 -26.32
N THR A 806 4.06 4.40 -25.99
CA THR A 806 5.37 4.60 -26.63
C THR A 806 5.33 4.26 -28.10
N THR A 807 4.61 3.21 -28.50
CA THR A 807 4.40 2.85 -29.91
C THR A 807 3.61 3.93 -30.66
N THR A 808 2.65 4.56 -29.99
CA THR A 808 1.88 5.69 -30.53
C THR A 808 2.78 6.92 -30.71
N ILE A 809 3.61 7.23 -29.71
CA ILE A 809 4.62 8.31 -29.81
C ILE A 809 5.59 8.01 -30.95
N ALA A 810 6.11 6.79 -31.06
CA ALA A 810 7.00 6.37 -32.14
C ALA A 810 6.34 6.55 -33.51
N SER A 811 5.05 6.21 -33.64
CA SER A 811 4.27 6.50 -34.86
C SER A 811 4.22 7.99 -35.19
N MET A 812 3.97 8.86 -34.19
CA MET A 812 4.02 10.31 -34.38
C MET A 812 5.42 10.77 -34.85
N LEU A 813 6.50 10.26 -34.26
CA LEU A 813 7.85 10.60 -34.69
C LEU A 813 8.14 10.13 -36.14
N ARG A 814 7.70 8.92 -36.51
CA ARG A 814 7.80 8.41 -37.88
C ARG A 814 7.07 9.30 -38.89
N ASN A 815 5.91 9.83 -38.52
CA ASN A 815 5.10 10.78 -39.31
C ASN A 815 5.69 12.20 -39.37
N GLY A 816 6.87 12.45 -38.78
CA GLY A 816 7.62 13.70 -38.97
C GLY A 816 7.33 14.80 -37.96
N PHE A 817 6.51 14.54 -36.93
CA PHE A 817 6.16 15.54 -35.91
C PHE A 817 7.34 16.06 -35.07
N MET A 818 8.46 15.31 -35.04
CA MET A 818 9.70 15.77 -34.41
C MET A 818 10.37 16.90 -35.21
N HIS A 819 10.39 16.79 -36.55
CA HIS A 819 11.01 17.78 -37.42
C HIS A 819 10.22 19.09 -37.45
N THR A 820 8.89 19.00 -37.37
CA THR A 820 8.00 20.17 -37.30
C THR A 820 8.05 20.88 -35.94
N ARG A 821 8.78 20.33 -34.96
CA ARG A 821 8.87 20.84 -33.57
C ARG A 821 7.49 21.05 -32.94
N GLU A 822 6.55 20.14 -33.22
CA GLU A 822 5.18 20.24 -32.73
C GLU A 822 5.18 20.26 -31.18
N PRO A 823 4.58 21.28 -30.53
CA PRO A 823 4.66 21.47 -29.08
C PRO A 823 4.14 20.29 -28.25
N PHE A 824 3.06 19.64 -28.66
CA PHE A 824 2.48 18.51 -27.93
C PHE A 824 3.42 17.29 -27.95
N VAL A 825 3.88 16.84 -29.12
CA VAL A 825 4.80 15.70 -29.27
C VAL A 825 6.11 15.97 -28.52
N ARG A 826 6.65 17.20 -28.59
CA ARG A 826 7.86 17.57 -27.85
C ARG A 826 7.64 17.49 -26.34
N THR A 827 6.49 17.94 -25.84
CA THR A 827 6.15 17.87 -24.41
C THR A 827 6.00 16.43 -23.95
N VAL A 828 5.33 15.59 -24.75
CA VAL A 828 5.16 14.16 -24.46
C VAL A 828 6.50 13.43 -24.46
N LEU A 829 7.39 13.74 -25.42
CA LEU A 829 8.73 13.14 -25.48
C LEU A 829 9.61 13.57 -24.29
N GLN A 830 9.55 14.84 -23.88
CA GLN A 830 10.20 15.34 -22.66
C GLN A 830 9.66 14.69 -21.39
N LEU A 831 8.34 14.46 -21.34
CA LEU A 831 7.69 13.78 -20.23
C LEU A 831 8.15 12.32 -20.16
N TRP A 832 8.19 11.62 -21.29
CA TRP A 832 8.73 10.26 -21.38
C TRP A 832 10.17 10.21 -20.87
N ARG A 833 11.08 11.08 -21.35
CA ARG A 833 12.46 11.15 -20.86
C ARG A 833 12.52 11.38 -19.34
N SER A 834 11.74 12.33 -18.84
CA SER A 834 11.70 12.66 -17.41
C SER A 834 11.24 11.48 -16.56
N TRP A 835 10.21 10.75 -17.00
CA TRP A 835 9.72 9.55 -16.33
C TRP A 835 10.72 8.39 -16.40
N SER A 836 11.37 8.19 -17.55
CA SER A 836 12.41 7.17 -17.73
C SER A 836 13.59 7.43 -16.78
N ILE A 837 14.12 8.65 -16.74
CA ILE A 837 15.20 9.05 -15.82
C ILE A 837 14.76 8.90 -14.35
N LYS A 838 13.52 9.29 -14.03
CA LYS A 838 12.96 9.10 -12.69
C LYS A 838 12.92 7.63 -12.30
N ALA A 839 12.50 6.74 -13.21
CA ALA A 839 12.48 5.30 -12.98
C ALA A 839 13.89 4.72 -12.78
N LEU A 840 14.89 5.19 -13.53
CA LEU A 840 16.30 4.85 -13.30
C LEU A 840 16.73 5.31 -11.90
N LYS A 841 16.50 6.58 -11.53
CA LYS A 841 16.91 7.15 -10.24
C LYS A 841 16.26 6.46 -9.04
N GLU A 842 14.94 6.23 -9.08
CA GLU A 842 14.18 5.76 -7.92
C GLU A 842 14.16 4.23 -7.79
N LYS A 843 14.21 3.51 -8.91
CA LYS A 843 14.03 2.05 -8.96
C LYS A 843 15.21 1.28 -9.54
N ALA A 844 16.24 1.99 -10.03
CA ALA A 844 17.37 1.40 -10.77
C ALA A 844 16.89 0.48 -11.90
N ARG A 845 15.88 0.92 -12.67
CA ARG A 845 15.32 0.18 -13.81
C ARG A 845 16.31 0.20 -14.99
N LEU A 846 17.39 -0.57 -14.87
CA LEU A 846 18.43 -0.66 -15.90
C LEU A 846 18.01 -1.65 -16.96
N VAL A 847 17.81 -1.18 -18.18
CA VAL A 847 17.50 -2.03 -19.33
C VAL A 847 18.71 -2.90 -19.71
N VAL A 848 18.47 -4.16 -20.05
CA VAL A 848 19.46 -5.09 -20.58
C VAL A 848 19.08 -5.43 -22.01
N GLU A 849 19.83 -4.93 -22.98
CA GLU A 849 19.53 -5.16 -24.40
C GLU A 849 19.62 -6.63 -24.79
N GLN A 850 20.62 -7.33 -24.28
CA GLN A 850 20.78 -8.78 -24.41
C GLN A 850 20.06 -9.49 -23.26
N GLY A 851 18.78 -9.19 -23.10
CA GLY A 851 17.93 -9.80 -22.10
C GLY A 851 16.44 -9.68 -22.42
N ALA A 852 15.66 -10.63 -21.91
CA ALA A 852 14.21 -10.68 -22.09
C ALA A 852 13.48 -11.12 -20.83
N PHE A 853 12.27 -10.60 -20.60
CA PHE A 853 11.25 -11.18 -19.73
C PHE A 853 10.28 -12.00 -20.57
N VAL A 854 10.11 -13.27 -20.22
CA VAL A 854 9.26 -14.21 -20.98
C VAL A 854 8.59 -15.23 -20.04
N LEU A 855 7.53 -15.86 -20.55
CA LEU A 855 6.91 -17.00 -19.88
C LEU A 855 7.85 -18.21 -19.93
N GLY A 856 7.84 -18.99 -18.85
CA GLY A 856 8.51 -20.29 -18.81
C GLY A 856 7.67 -21.40 -19.44
N CYS A 857 8.33 -22.36 -20.07
CA CYS A 857 7.74 -23.63 -20.46
C CYS A 857 8.71 -24.80 -20.30
N VAL A 858 8.26 -26.02 -20.62
CA VAL A 858 9.02 -27.25 -20.41
C VAL A 858 9.30 -27.97 -21.73
N ASP A 859 10.48 -28.60 -21.82
CA ASP A 859 10.87 -29.41 -22.97
C ASP A 859 10.22 -30.80 -22.93
N GLU A 860 9.08 -30.92 -23.61
CA GLU A 860 8.34 -32.18 -23.72
C GLU A 860 9.06 -33.24 -24.59
N THR A 861 10.19 -32.92 -25.23
CA THR A 861 11.04 -33.91 -25.93
C THR A 861 12.00 -34.63 -24.98
N GLY A 862 12.31 -34.02 -23.83
CA GLY A 862 13.29 -34.54 -22.87
C GLY A 862 14.74 -34.53 -23.39
N THR A 863 15.08 -33.62 -24.29
CA THR A 863 16.40 -33.49 -24.91
C THR A 863 17.34 -32.56 -24.15
N LEU A 864 16.79 -31.54 -23.47
CA LEU A 864 17.59 -30.59 -22.69
C LEU A 864 18.17 -31.24 -21.42
N ARG A 865 19.45 -30.99 -21.17
CA ARG A 865 20.13 -31.46 -19.94
C ARG A 865 19.58 -30.77 -18.69
N GLY A 866 19.25 -31.59 -17.70
CA GLY A 866 18.74 -31.18 -16.39
C GLY A 866 19.77 -30.59 -15.45
N TYR A 867 19.29 -29.99 -14.36
CA TYR A 867 20.12 -29.57 -13.25
C TYR A 867 20.63 -30.78 -12.44
N SER A 868 21.88 -30.70 -11.97
CA SER A 868 22.45 -31.68 -11.05
C SER A 868 22.95 -31.02 -9.76
N ARG A 869 22.52 -31.59 -8.61
CA ARG A 869 22.95 -31.18 -7.26
C ARG A 869 24.45 -31.34 -7.05
N ALA A 870 25.12 -32.18 -7.83
CA ALA A 870 26.57 -32.34 -7.76
C ALA A 870 27.34 -31.04 -8.01
N THR A 871 26.73 -30.07 -8.73
CA THR A 871 27.33 -28.76 -9.03
C THR A 871 27.20 -27.74 -7.88
N GLU A 872 26.43 -28.04 -6.83
CA GLU A 872 26.19 -27.12 -5.71
C GLU A 872 27.45 -26.89 -4.88
N GLY A 873 27.76 -25.62 -4.62
CA GLY A 873 28.92 -25.18 -3.84
C GLY A 873 30.27 -25.36 -4.53
N GLN A 874 30.30 -25.82 -5.79
CA GLN A 874 31.54 -25.96 -6.54
C GLN A 874 32.00 -24.63 -7.14
N SER A 875 33.28 -24.31 -6.99
CA SER A 875 33.88 -23.10 -7.55
C SER A 875 34.19 -23.20 -9.05
N ASN A 876 34.39 -24.43 -9.57
CA ASN A 876 34.85 -24.69 -10.94
C ASN A 876 33.80 -25.52 -11.71
N VAL A 877 32.55 -25.03 -11.79
CA VAL A 877 31.51 -25.68 -12.58
C VAL A 877 31.83 -25.50 -14.06
N SER A 878 31.93 -26.60 -14.81
CA SER A 878 32.17 -26.53 -16.25
C SER A 878 30.86 -26.37 -17.03
N ARG A 879 30.94 -25.82 -18.24
CA ARG A 879 29.78 -25.51 -19.08
C ARG A 879 28.90 -26.75 -19.36
N ASP A 880 29.52 -27.92 -19.54
CA ASP A 880 28.87 -29.20 -19.79
C ASP A 880 28.13 -29.78 -18.58
N GLN A 881 28.33 -29.21 -17.39
CA GLN A 881 27.60 -29.58 -16.16
C GLN A 881 26.40 -28.68 -15.89
N LEU A 882 26.27 -27.55 -16.61
CA LEU A 882 25.17 -26.61 -16.43
C LEU A 882 23.86 -27.18 -16.99
N PRO A 883 22.70 -26.86 -16.38
CA PRO A 883 21.41 -27.14 -17.00
C PRO A 883 21.27 -26.38 -18.32
N GLN A 884 20.57 -26.98 -19.28
CA GLN A 884 20.34 -26.40 -20.60
C GLN A 884 18.95 -25.80 -20.73
N ILE A 885 18.85 -24.73 -21.52
CA ILE A 885 17.58 -24.12 -21.92
C ILE A 885 17.51 -23.97 -23.45
N PHE A 886 16.31 -23.88 -23.99
CA PHE A 886 16.09 -23.39 -25.36
C PHE A 886 15.40 -22.03 -25.30
N PHE A 887 15.87 -21.07 -26.09
CA PHE A 887 15.35 -19.71 -26.07
C PHE A 887 15.47 -19.03 -27.44
N GLN A 888 14.39 -18.42 -27.90
CA GLN A 888 14.32 -17.74 -29.20
C GLN A 888 13.60 -16.39 -29.07
N VAL A 889 14.22 -15.33 -29.60
CA VAL A 889 13.74 -13.94 -29.52
C VAL A 889 13.57 -13.35 -30.92
N PRO A 890 12.77 -12.28 -31.08
CA PRO A 890 12.67 -11.55 -32.33
C PRO A 890 14.05 -11.03 -32.76
N ASP A 891 14.35 -11.14 -34.05
CA ASP A 891 15.58 -10.57 -34.61
C ASP A 891 15.43 -9.05 -34.75
N ARG A 892 16.41 -8.30 -34.24
CA ARG A 892 16.42 -6.84 -34.31
C ARG A 892 16.72 -6.35 -35.72
N ASP A 893 17.55 -7.08 -36.45
CA ASP A 893 18.02 -6.67 -37.78
C ASP A 893 17.02 -7.07 -38.89
N HIS A 894 16.25 -8.13 -38.66
CA HIS A 894 15.31 -8.68 -39.62
C HIS A 894 13.88 -8.70 -39.06
N ARG A 895 13.07 -7.74 -39.50
CA ARG A 895 11.67 -7.63 -39.10
C ARG A 895 10.94 -8.96 -39.37
N HIS A 896 10.24 -9.46 -38.35
CA HIS A 896 9.50 -10.75 -38.33
C HIS A 896 10.34 -12.03 -38.26
N ALA A 897 11.67 -11.97 -38.34
CA ALA A 897 12.54 -13.12 -38.10
C ALA A 897 12.79 -13.35 -36.61
N TYR A 898 13.31 -14.53 -36.27
CA TYR A 898 13.64 -14.91 -34.90
C TYR A 898 15.05 -15.50 -34.83
N LYS A 899 15.80 -15.10 -33.81
CA LYS A 899 17.15 -15.57 -33.54
C LYS A 899 17.15 -16.53 -32.35
N VAL A 900 17.76 -17.70 -32.53
CA VAL A 900 18.01 -18.64 -31.43
C VAL A 900 19.20 -18.13 -30.62
N VAL A 901 19.02 -18.03 -29.31
CA VAL A 901 20.08 -17.64 -28.38
C VAL A 901 20.88 -18.88 -28.02
N THR A 902 22.21 -18.79 -28.08
CA THR A 902 23.11 -19.90 -27.75
C THR A 902 24.27 -19.41 -26.90
N GLY A 903 24.74 -20.23 -25.97
CA GLY A 903 25.87 -19.92 -25.08
C GLY A 903 25.44 -19.78 -23.62
N LEU A 904 26.26 -19.11 -22.81
CA LEU A 904 25.97 -18.93 -21.39
C LEU A 904 24.91 -17.85 -21.19
N CYS A 905 23.96 -18.13 -20.31
CA CYS A 905 22.93 -17.18 -19.91
C CYS A 905 22.75 -17.24 -18.39
N ILE A 906 22.16 -16.19 -17.83
CA ILE A 906 21.55 -16.26 -16.51
C ILE A 906 20.03 -16.29 -16.66
N VAL A 907 19.37 -17.06 -15.79
CA VAL A 907 17.92 -17.06 -15.64
C VAL A 907 17.55 -16.78 -14.19
N GLY A 908 16.48 -16.02 -14.00
CA GLY A 908 15.96 -15.73 -12.67
C GLY A 908 14.55 -15.19 -12.73
N ARG A 909 13.99 -14.93 -11.55
CA ARG A 909 12.64 -14.39 -11.38
C ARG A 909 12.66 -13.22 -10.42
N ASN A 910 11.81 -12.23 -10.67
CA ASN A 910 11.62 -11.13 -9.74
C ASN A 910 10.51 -11.46 -8.73
N PRO A 911 10.71 -11.20 -7.44
CA PRO A 911 11.96 -10.72 -6.79
C PRO A 911 12.99 -11.85 -6.57
N SER A 912 14.27 -11.55 -6.79
CA SER A 912 15.39 -12.42 -6.36
C SER A 912 15.95 -11.88 -5.03
N LEU A 913 16.02 -12.73 -4.01
CA LEU A 913 16.48 -12.35 -2.67
C LEU A 913 17.69 -13.18 -2.22
N HIS A 914 17.74 -14.45 -2.60
CA HIS A 914 18.85 -15.33 -2.30
C HIS A 914 19.84 -15.37 -3.49
N PRO A 915 21.16 -15.46 -3.27
CA PRO A 915 22.13 -15.58 -4.37
C PRO A 915 21.85 -16.76 -5.31
N GLY A 916 21.34 -17.87 -4.77
CA GLY A 916 20.92 -19.04 -5.55
C GLY A 916 19.65 -18.87 -6.39
N ASP A 917 18.93 -17.74 -6.29
CA ASP A 917 17.73 -17.46 -7.11
C ASP A 917 18.06 -17.15 -8.57
N ILE A 918 19.30 -16.73 -8.86
CA ILE A 918 19.80 -16.50 -10.21
C ILE A 918 20.65 -17.70 -10.59
N ARG A 919 20.28 -18.39 -11.68
CA ARG A 919 20.95 -19.60 -12.15
C ARG A 919 21.73 -19.31 -13.43
N VAL A 920 22.97 -19.77 -13.48
CA VAL A 920 23.72 -19.84 -14.74
C VAL A 920 23.30 -21.09 -15.49
N VAL A 921 22.97 -20.92 -16.77
CA VAL A 921 22.45 -21.97 -17.65
C VAL A 921 23.12 -21.90 -19.02
N GLU A 922 23.03 -22.97 -19.78
CA GLU A 922 23.51 -23.03 -21.17
C GLU A 922 22.31 -22.99 -22.14
N ALA A 923 22.20 -21.94 -22.94
CA ALA A 923 21.27 -21.91 -24.06
C ALA A 923 21.81 -22.72 -25.25
N VAL A 924 20.98 -23.64 -25.77
CA VAL A 924 21.34 -24.53 -26.88
C VAL A 924 20.25 -24.53 -27.95
N ASP A 925 20.65 -24.72 -29.21
CA ASP A 925 19.71 -24.86 -30.33
C ASP A 925 19.23 -26.31 -30.46
N VAL A 926 17.94 -26.50 -30.27
CA VAL A 926 17.25 -27.79 -30.42
C VAL A 926 16.24 -27.63 -31.55
N PRO A 927 16.48 -28.22 -32.74
CA PRO A 927 15.61 -28.04 -33.91
C PRO A 927 14.13 -28.37 -33.65
N GLN A 928 13.86 -29.36 -32.78
CA GLN A 928 12.51 -29.77 -32.39
C GLN A 928 11.74 -28.68 -31.63
N LEU A 929 12.44 -27.75 -30.98
CA LEU A 929 11.87 -26.68 -30.14
C LEU A 929 11.71 -25.33 -30.87
N ARG A 930 12.20 -25.18 -32.11
CA ARG A 930 12.17 -23.92 -32.88
C ARG A 930 10.77 -23.38 -33.23
N HIS A 931 9.72 -24.15 -32.95
CA HIS A 931 8.34 -23.68 -33.05
C HIS A 931 7.95 -22.79 -31.84
N LEU A 932 8.70 -22.87 -30.74
CA LEU A 932 8.49 -22.10 -29.53
C LEU A 932 9.29 -20.79 -29.58
N ARG A 933 8.57 -19.69 -29.44
CA ARG A 933 9.05 -18.32 -29.57
C ARG A 933 8.56 -17.48 -28.40
N ASP A 934 9.37 -16.52 -27.96
CA ASP A 934 9.01 -15.60 -26.86
C ASP A 934 8.69 -16.33 -25.53
N VAL A 935 9.32 -17.49 -25.33
CA VAL A 935 9.23 -18.34 -24.14
C VAL A 935 10.59 -18.94 -23.84
N VAL A 936 10.91 -19.18 -22.57
CA VAL A 936 12.10 -19.94 -22.17
C VAL A 936 11.71 -21.39 -21.90
N VAL A 937 12.38 -22.33 -22.57
CA VAL A 937 12.12 -23.77 -22.41
C VAL A 937 13.11 -24.37 -21.42
N PHE A 938 12.60 -24.90 -20.32
CA PHE A 938 13.35 -25.57 -19.26
C PHE A 938 13.42 -27.09 -19.47
N PRO A 939 14.44 -27.76 -18.91
CA PRO A 939 14.57 -29.21 -19.03
C PRO A 939 13.48 -29.94 -18.24
N LEU A 940 13.03 -31.08 -18.76
CA LEU A 940 11.98 -31.93 -18.15
C LEU A 940 12.51 -32.88 -17.06
N ARG A 941 13.84 -32.99 -16.93
CA ARG A 941 14.51 -33.92 -16.01
C ARG A 941 15.61 -33.20 -15.24
N GLY A 942 16.08 -33.83 -14.17
CA GLY A 942 17.15 -33.32 -13.29
C GLY A 942 16.84 -33.63 -11.83
N ASP A 943 17.74 -33.22 -10.94
CA ASP A 943 17.55 -33.41 -9.49
C ASP A 943 16.47 -32.49 -8.91
N ARG A 944 16.33 -31.28 -9.48
CA ARG A 944 15.36 -30.23 -9.17
C ARG A 944 15.08 -29.41 -10.43
N ASP A 945 13.84 -28.93 -10.58
CA ASP A 945 13.44 -28.09 -11.71
C ASP A 945 14.03 -26.66 -11.59
N VAL A 946 14.42 -26.07 -12.72
CA VAL A 946 15.01 -24.72 -12.76
C VAL A 946 14.04 -23.63 -12.28
N PRO A 947 12.75 -23.64 -12.67
CA PRO A 947 11.76 -22.68 -12.17
C PRO A 947 11.72 -22.57 -10.63
N SER A 948 11.64 -23.68 -9.91
CA SER A 948 11.56 -23.68 -8.44
C SER A 948 12.84 -23.20 -7.75
N MET A 949 13.98 -23.23 -8.44
CA MET A 949 15.23 -22.64 -7.95
C MET A 949 15.21 -21.11 -8.03
N CYS A 950 14.42 -20.53 -8.95
CA CYS A 950 14.31 -19.10 -9.14
C CYS A 950 13.23 -18.50 -8.22
N SER A 951 13.57 -18.27 -6.95
CA SER A 951 12.66 -17.68 -5.95
C SER A 951 11.38 -18.51 -5.74
N GLY A 952 11.47 -19.84 -5.86
CA GLY A 952 10.34 -20.76 -5.69
C GLY A 952 9.28 -20.63 -6.78
N GLY A 953 9.69 -20.30 -8.01
CA GLY A 953 8.77 -20.12 -9.14
C GLY A 953 8.17 -21.43 -9.67
N ASP A 954 7.16 -21.29 -10.52
CA ASP A 954 6.49 -22.38 -11.23
C ASP A 954 6.23 -22.00 -12.71
N LEU A 955 5.48 -22.83 -13.44
CA LEU A 955 5.11 -22.58 -14.83
C LEU A 955 3.62 -22.21 -14.99
N ASP A 956 3.00 -21.64 -13.95
CA ASP A 956 1.58 -21.23 -13.97
C ASP A 956 1.34 -19.81 -14.55
N GLY A 957 2.44 -19.17 -14.93
CA GLY A 957 2.51 -17.87 -15.59
C GLY A 957 3.49 -16.90 -14.95
N ASP A 958 4.50 -17.40 -14.24
CA ASP A 958 5.66 -16.63 -13.80
C ASP A 958 6.45 -16.06 -14.99
N ASP A 959 6.98 -14.85 -14.81
CA ASP A 959 7.88 -14.20 -15.75
C ASP A 959 9.34 -14.47 -15.36
N PHE A 960 10.10 -15.08 -16.26
CA PHE A 960 11.52 -15.31 -16.10
C PHE A 960 12.30 -14.26 -16.88
N PHE A 961 13.31 -13.66 -16.26
CA PHE A 961 14.31 -12.94 -17.03
C PHE A 961 15.38 -13.92 -17.51
N VAL A 962 15.74 -13.83 -18.78
CA VAL A 962 16.89 -14.51 -19.37
C VAL A 962 17.82 -13.44 -19.90
N ILE A 963 19.08 -13.44 -19.44
CA ILE A 963 20.10 -12.46 -19.85
C ILE A 963 21.30 -13.21 -20.40
N TRP A 964 21.74 -12.82 -21.59
CA TRP A 964 22.88 -13.41 -22.29
C TRP A 964 23.98 -12.37 -22.58
N ASP A 965 23.94 -11.21 -21.91
CA ASP A 965 25.05 -10.24 -21.92
C ASP A 965 26.25 -10.82 -21.14
N PRO A 966 27.41 -11.03 -21.79
CA PRO A 966 28.59 -11.59 -21.13
C PRO A 966 29.10 -10.76 -19.95
N ARG A 967 28.83 -9.44 -19.94
CA ARG A 967 29.26 -8.54 -18.85
C ARG A 967 28.50 -8.78 -17.55
N LEU A 968 27.32 -9.40 -17.64
CA LEU A 968 26.44 -9.69 -16.50
C LEU A 968 26.52 -11.15 -16.03
N LEU A 969 27.41 -11.96 -16.63
CA LEU A 969 27.65 -13.32 -16.16
C LEU A 969 28.42 -13.26 -14.83
N PRO A 970 27.92 -13.89 -13.75
CA PRO A 970 28.60 -13.91 -12.47
C PRO A 970 29.86 -14.78 -12.51
N ALA A 971 30.78 -14.53 -11.57
CA ALA A 971 31.95 -15.38 -11.38
C ALA A 971 31.60 -16.69 -10.63
N GLU A 972 30.59 -16.66 -9.77
CA GLU A 972 30.11 -17.82 -9.01
C GLU A 972 28.86 -18.44 -9.64
N TRP A 973 28.98 -19.67 -10.17
CA TRP A 973 27.88 -20.35 -10.89
C TRP A 973 27.14 -21.38 -10.02
N GLY A 974 27.85 -22.03 -9.10
CA GLY A 974 27.36 -23.17 -8.32
C GLY A 974 26.66 -22.81 -7.01
N HIS A 975 26.27 -21.55 -6.78
CA HIS A 975 25.68 -21.18 -5.48
C HIS A 975 24.42 -22.02 -5.20
N PRO A 976 24.26 -22.64 -4.02
CA PRO A 976 23.11 -23.50 -3.75
C PRO A 976 21.77 -22.76 -3.84
N PRO A 977 20.73 -23.33 -4.47
CA PRO A 977 19.40 -22.72 -4.50
C PRO A 977 18.73 -22.77 -3.13
N MET A 978 17.95 -21.74 -2.80
CA MET A 978 17.23 -21.69 -1.53
C MET A 978 16.07 -22.70 -1.48
N ASN A 979 15.68 -23.09 -0.27
CA ASN A 979 14.50 -23.91 -0.04
C ASN A 979 13.27 -23.02 0.23
N TYR A 980 12.37 -22.95 -0.75
CA TYR A 980 11.12 -22.17 -0.68
C TYR A 980 9.91 -22.98 -0.21
N SER A 981 10.13 -24.15 0.41
CA SER A 981 9.04 -24.99 0.92
C SER A 981 8.18 -24.23 1.92
N ALA A 982 6.91 -24.03 1.57
CA ALA A 982 5.97 -23.33 2.41
C ALA A 982 5.65 -24.14 3.69
N PRO A 983 5.47 -23.49 4.86
CA PRO A 983 4.99 -24.17 6.04
C PRO A 983 3.55 -24.69 5.83
N GLN A 984 3.21 -25.79 6.50
CA GLN A 984 1.87 -26.35 6.41
C GLN A 984 0.82 -25.35 6.91
N PRO A 985 -0.25 -25.10 6.14
CA PRO A 985 -1.30 -24.17 6.54
C PRO A 985 -2.12 -24.73 7.71
N PRO A 986 -2.67 -23.87 8.58
CA PRO A 986 -3.61 -24.30 9.61
C PRO A 986 -4.90 -24.86 8.98
N ILE A 987 -5.45 -25.91 9.60
CA ILE A 987 -6.70 -26.58 9.20
C ILE A 987 -7.85 -25.92 9.97
N GLU A 988 -8.91 -25.52 9.25
CA GLU A 988 -10.13 -24.90 9.79
C GLU A 988 -11.38 -25.71 9.41
N SER A 989 -12.46 -25.56 10.18
CA SER A 989 -13.74 -26.23 9.91
C SER A 989 -14.57 -25.45 8.87
N ARG A 990 -15.43 -26.15 8.11
CA ARG A 990 -16.17 -25.53 6.99
C ARG A 990 -17.09 -24.38 7.44
N ALA A 991 -17.73 -24.50 8.60
CA ALA A 991 -18.60 -23.46 9.16
C ALA A 991 -17.83 -22.20 9.57
N SER A 992 -16.54 -22.30 9.91
CA SER A 992 -15.70 -21.12 10.19
C SER A 992 -15.22 -20.45 8.90
N LEU A 993 -14.92 -21.21 7.84
CA LEU A 993 -14.27 -20.71 6.62
C LEU A 993 -14.95 -19.50 5.96
N ALA A 994 -16.28 -19.51 5.78
CA ALA A 994 -16.99 -18.43 5.08
C ALA A 994 -16.95 -17.10 5.87
N LYS A 995 -17.14 -17.16 7.19
CA LYS A 995 -16.98 -16.00 8.07
C LYS A 995 -15.50 -15.61 8.19
N SER A 996 -14.59 -16.58 8.20
CA SER A 996 -13.15 -16.35 8.22
C SER A 996 -12.63 -15.62 6.97
N LEU A 997 -13.29 -15.63 5.81
CA LEU A 997 -12.82 -14.91 4.62
C LEU A 997 -12.77 -13.38 4.82
N ALA A 998 -13.81 -12.82 5.44
CA ALA A 998 -13.86 -11.39 5.78
C ALA A 998 -12.77 -11.03 6.80
N PHE A 999 -12.60 -11.84 7.84
CA PHE A 999 -11.54 -11.62 8.84
C PHE A 999 -10.14 -11.82 8.27
N PHE A 1000 -9.95 -12.80 7.40
CA PHE A 1000 -8.69 -13.05 6.72
C PHE A 1000 -8.27 -11.85 5.88
N PHE A 1001 -9.22 -11.20 5.19
CA PHE A 1001 -8.96 -9.97 4.45
C PHE A 1001 -8.45 -8.84 5.36
N VAL A 1002 -9.14 -8.59 6.47
CA VAL A 1002 -8.75 -7.56 7.46
C VAL A 1002 -7.38 -7.88 8.08
N LEU A 1003 -7.15 -9.13 8.46
CA LEU A 1003 -5.88 -9.59 9.02
C LEU A 1003 -4.73 -9.51 8.01
N PHE A 1004 -5.00 -9.80 6.72
CA PHE A 1004 -4.02 -9.62 5.65
C PHE A 1004 -3.62 -8.15 5.56
N MET A 1005 -4.59 -7.22 5.55
CA MET A 1005 -4.29 -5.79 5.52
C MET A 1005 -3.47 -5.33 6.74
N LYS A 1006 -3.85 -5.74 7.96
CA LYS A 1006 -3.12 -5.38 9.20
C LYS A 1006 -1.69 -5.94 9.21
N ASN A 1007 -1.45 -7.07 8.54
CA ASN A 1007 -0.17 -7.78 8.57
C ASN A 1007 0.63 -7.75 7.26
N ASP A 1008 0.25 -6.94 6.27
CA ASP A 1008 0.99 -6.82 5.01
C ASP A 1008 2.35 -6.12 5.22
N ARG A 1009 3.35 -6.93 5.58
CA ARG A 1009 4.73 -6.49 5.88
C ARG A 1009 5.71 -6.79 4.75
N LEU A 1010 5.23 -7.32 3.63
CA LEU A 1010 6.09 -7.70 2.52
C LEU A 1010 6.96 -6.53 2.02
N PRO A 1011 6.44 -5.30 1.85
CA PRO A 1011 7.28 -4.16 1.44
C PRO A 1011 8.36 -3.80 2.48
N LEU A 1012 8.02 -3.87 3.77
CA LEU A 1012 8.95 -3.59 4.87
C LEU A 1012 10.09 -4.61 4.88
N ILE A 1013 9.77 -5.89 4.75
CA ILE A 1013 10.76 -6.98 4.70
C ILE A 1013 11.67 -6.80 3.48
N ALA A 1014 11.10 -6.52 2.30
CA ALA A 1014 11.88 -6.32 1.08
C ALA A 1014 12.88 -5.15 1.20
N HIS A 1015 12.46 -4.03 1.80
CA HIS A 1015 13.35 -2.89 2.04
C HIS A 1015 14.39 -3.16 3.14
N ALA A 1016 14.02 -3.87 4.20
CA ALA A 1016 14.94 -4.26 5.25
C ALA A 1016 16.03 -5.21 4.74
N HIS A 1017 15.64 -6.18 3.89
CA HIS A 1017 16.58 -7.06 3.19
C HIS A 1017 17.54 -6.25 2.32
N LEU A 1018 17.02 -5.36 1.45
CA LEU A 1018 17.85 -4.51 0.59
C LEU A 1018 18.85 -3.69 1.40
N ALA A 1019 18.40 -3.02 2.47
CA ALA A 1019 19.26 -2.21 3.33
C ALA A 1019 20.30 -3.05 4.09
N ARG A 1020 19.93 -4.26 4.52
CA ARG A 1020 20.85 -5.16 5.22
C ARG A 1020 21.92 -5.69 4.27
N ALA A 1021 21.53 -6.19 3.12
CA ALA A 1021 22.46 -6.72 2.13
C ALA A 1021 23.37 -5.64 1.56
N ASP A 1022 22.92 -4.40 1.38
CA ASP A 1022 23.79 -3.28 0.98
C ASP A 1022 24.82 -2.91 2.07
N TYR A 1023 24.45 -3.04 3.35
CA TYR A 1023 25.32 -2.67 4.47
C TYR A 1023 26.40 -3.71 4.81
N GLU A 1024 26.10 -5.00 4.69
CA GLU A 1024 27.02 -6.08 5.10
C GLU A 1024 28.02 -6.40 3.97
N LEU A 1025 29.29 -6.69 4.31
CA LEU A 1025 30.35 -6.94 3.31
C LEU A 1025 30.08 -8.16 2.41
N GLU A 1026 29.46 -9.20 2.96
CA GLU A 1026 29.09 -10.42 2.22
C GLU A 1026 27.80 -10.24 1.41
N GLY A 1027 27.19 -9.06 1.46
CA GLY A 1027 25.99 -8.74 0.72
C GLY A 1027 24.79 -9.61 1.14
N ALA A 1028 24.08 -10.11 0.14
CA ALA A 1028 22.96 -11.04 0.33
C ALA A 1028 23.39 -12.44 0.82
N LYS A 1029 24.69 -12.77 0.86
CA LYS A 1029 25.19 -14.04 1.44
C LYS A 1029 25.28 -14.01 2.96
N HIS A 1030 25.22 -12.83 3.56
CA HIS A 1030 25.29 -12.68 5.01
C HIS A 1030 24.04 -13.31 5.66
N TRP A 1031 24.20 -14.14 6.69
CA TRP A 1031 23.12 -14.91 7.35
C TRP A 1031 21.89 -14.11 7.87
N LYS A 1032 22.00 -12.78 7.94
CA LYS A 1032 20.90 -11.88 8.37
C LYS A 1032 19.94 -11.57 7.23
N CYS A 1033 20.43 -11.63 6.00
CA CYS A 1033 19.65 -11.59 4.77
C CYS A 1033 18.99 -12.96 4.60
#